data_AF-A0A6L9Y5U3-F1
#
_entry.id   AF-A0A6L9Y5U3-F1
#
_cell.length_a   1.000
_cell.length_b   1.000
_cell.length_c   1.000
_cell.angle_alpha   90.00
_cell.angle_beta   90.00
_cell.angle_gamma   90.00
#
_symmetry.space_group_name_H-M   'P 1'
#
loop_
_entity.id
_entity.type
_entity.pdbx_description
1 polymer ?
#
loop_
_entity_poly.entity_id
_entity_poly.type
_entity_poly.pdbx_seq_one_letter_code
_entity_poly.pdbx_strand_id
1 'polypeptide(L)'
;MMKYILGGFLLYLSIQSAFAQPLNNETSQQCLYQIMTPQLNIEKNCLLCADEINNPQQGVAYHLSIDYINTHYPQAEIQYNTENKPKKAIFSHPSWGEVEITYDKNQNPYSIKSSTLDDGSRFYDSLVAIQPECITPEQNHTNPFIHLKDNHLIFNNNLYLKQINKNKLEHSLILEKEDMPIWAQHRFYQENGMLEKEVFEFYQENKRIAYHYTYNDKKQLIIADQTINAINKPKKKETHQFYYAWNTDGSSNAYAIDGKTVKPTVFSKAYGVILHPPIILKHNSIPSRIYAAASYHTKEPFVQYINKNGIRYKKIIGDKTVSFTYQNNRLSTETTHIPNQPIIKRHYYYSGIMPIAFTEQIFPADTTDIEKASPISTHTFYIHNDHIGQPFLVSDEEQNIRWAAYYTPTGEAQILKADIEFNLRQPGQYYDAETGLHDNYLRTYDPKAGHYLEADPIGPTADNSPFGYAKQQPRHFIDPFGLLLFAFDGTQNNASIETNVWKFYKLYEGKENIDKFYVEGPGATPEKAKDDPWWGIVDIPSSGALYGSDRYNILHKQFKHFIENMQSKNGNFDEITPIDIIGFSRGAAISMIFSNYLANFVKNGLFSFQGSYNGKDTSIQTCVDLRFIGLFDAVAQFGANGISNIEHIYTAQPSWELIAHAVALNEYRSLFPFTTYKTSRIKNPTGDPNNPYMIVENPNVIEQGFLGNHTDIGGGTKYDDIDNKYNPKKDIPGDLGNITLAWMHTQASQLGVDIAPLSSAIEGTKINSTTNQEEKTILALNKVNNPLLHGTYGEYSGVTDYEPYNYTKRTAEREYQYPRQTHGEGKQSELAHVGEKVREKHLNAANVQFINIYKSSLPTKINIYGYIDAEKYINWLEKELNWNSNLSVDKDSYNKS
;
A
#
# COMPACT_ATOMS: atom_id res chain seq x y z
N MET A 1 45.59 -14.84 -29.34
CA MET A 1 46.19 -13.61 -28.78
C MET A 1 46.81 -13.95 -27.43
N MET A 2 48.14 -14.08 -27.33
CA MET A 2 48.78 -14.78 -26.19
C MET A 2 50.17 -14.20 -25.87
N LYS A 3 50.30 -12.87 -25.80
CA LYS A 3 51.57 -12.16 -25.58
C LYS A 3 51.52 -10.92 -24.66
N TYR A 4 50.38 -10.66 -24.01
CA TYR A 4 50.20 -9.51 -23.11
C TYR A 4 49.84 -9.91 -21.66
N ILE A 5 50.27 -11.10 -21.23
CA ILE A 5 50.22 -11.56 -19.83
C ILE A 5 51.66 -11.71 -19.34
N LEU A 6 52.26 -10.63 -18.81
CA LEU A 6 53.58 -10.65 -18.14
C LEU A 6 53.94 -9.38 -17.35
N GLY A 7 53.02 -8.42 -17.19
CA GLY A 7 53.35 -7.04 -16.80
C GLY A 7 53.03 -6.58 -15.37
N GLY A 8 52.44 -7.41 -14.50
CA GLY A 8 51.92 -6.90 -13.21
C GLY A 8 51.61 -7.91 -12.10
N PHE A 9 52.11 -9.16 -12.19
CA PHE A 9 51.76 -10.24 -11.25
C PHE A 9 52.78 -10.44 -10.10
N LEU A 10 53.51 -9.38 -9.73
CA LEU A 10 54.61 -9.43 -8.75
C LEU A 10 54.53 -8.29 -7.72
N LEU A 11 53.44 -8.27 -6.93
CA LEU A 11 53.36 -7.58 -5.63
C LEU A 11 52.16 -8.12 -4.82
N TYR A 12 52.26 -9.38 -4.43
CA TYR A 12 51.36 -10.03 -3.46
C TYR A 12 52.22 -10.62 -2.33
N LEU A 13 51.64 -10.75 -1.13
CA LEU A 13 52.23 -11.29 0.12
C LEU A 13 53.26 -10.40 0.86
N SER A 14 52.80 -9.82 1.97
CA SER A 14 53.63 -9.67 3.17
C SER A 14 52.79 -9.64 4.46
N ILE A 15 53.00 -10.68 5.30
CA ILE A 15 52.73 -10.73 6.76
C ILE A 15 51.29 -11.01 7.23
N GLN A 16 51.17 -11.98 8.15
CA GLN A 16 49.99 -12.36 8.95
C GLN A 16 50.27 -12.12 10.47
N SER A 17 49.25 -12.37 11.31
CA SER A 17 49.33 -12.67 12.76
C SER A 17 49.46 -11.46 13.72
N ALA A 18 49.10 -11.54 15.02
CA ALA A 18 48.76 -12.70 15.85
C ALA A 18 47.83 -12.36 17.08
N PHE A 19 47.32 -13.42 17.74
CA PHE A 19 46.61 -13.49 19.05
C PHE A 19 45.21 -12.81 19.15
N ALA A 20 44.12 -13.38 19.72
CA ALA A 20 43.86 -14.37 20.79
C ALA A 20 43.98 -13.81 22.24
N GLN A 21 43.10 -14.10 23.22
CA GLN A 21 41.83 -14.87 23.31
C GLN A 21 41.00 -14.39 24.58
N PRO A 22 39.98 -15.09 25.16
CA PRO A 22 38.86 -14.44 25.86
C PRO A 22 38.88 -14.60 27.40
N LEU A 23 37.77 -14.25 28.08
CA LEU A 23 37.31 -14.97 29.29
C LEU A 23 35.78 -14.88 29.51
N ASN A 24 35.22 -15.91 30.16
CA ASN A 24 33.81 -16.29 30.17
C ASN A 24 33.00 -15.74 31.37
N ASN A 25 31.66 -15.71 31.23
CA ASN A 25 30.66 -16.48 32.01
C ASN A 25 29.26 -15.92 31.69
N GLU A 26 28.25 -16.67 31.25
CA GLU A 26 27.57 -17.85 31.85
C GLU A 26 26.80 -17.57 33.15
N THR A 27 25.50 -17.25 33.02
CA THR A 27 24.30 -17.71 33.78
C THR A 27 23.15 -16.71 33.56
N SER A 28 21.87 -17.10 33.45
CA SER A 28 21.23 -18.42 33.36
C SER A 28 19.90 -18.33 32.60
N GLN A 29 19.36 -19.48 32.17
CA GLN A 29 18.08 -19.59 31.43
C GLN A 29 16.87 -19.49 32.38
N GLN A 30 15.73 -18.99 31.89
CA GLN A 30 14.53 -19.81 31.60
C GLN A 30 13.40 -18.99 30.93
N CYS A 31 12.46 -19.69 30.28
CA CYS A 31 11.42 -19.11 29.42
C CYS A 31 10.06 -19.03 30.13
N LEU A 32 9.20 -18.08 29.71
CA LEU A 32 7.81 -18.37 29.28
C LEU A 32 7.07 -17.14 28.70
N TYR A 33 6.76 -17.23 27.40
CA TYR A 33 5.58 -16.74 26.68
C TYR A 33 5.07 -15.27 26.74
N GLN A 34 4.72 -14.80 25.53
CA GLN A 34 3.57 -13.96 25.16
C GLN A 34 3.68 -12.42 25.22
N ILE A 35 3.69 -11.82 24.01
CA ILE A 35 2.98 -10.62 23.50
C ILE A 35 3.00 -9.31 24.34
N MET A 36 3.07 -8.18 23.62
CA MET A 36 3.14 -6.78 24.07
C MET A 36 4.57 -6.25 24.29
N THR A 37 4.81 -5.06 23.76
CA THR A 37 6.12 -4.39 23.61
C THR A 37 6.59 -3.67 24.88
N PRO A 38 7.91 -3.62 25.12
CA PRO A 38 8.54 -2.52 25.83
C PRO A 38 9.48 -1.70 24.91
N GLN A 39 9.49 -0.38 25.09
CA GLN A 39 10.43 0.55 24.44
C GLN A 39 11.88 0.33 24.94
N LEU A 40 12.87 0.82 24.19
CA LEU A 40 14.22 1.03 24.72
C LEU A 40 14.78 2.41 24.34
N ASN A 41 15.42 3.05 25.32
CA ASN A 41 15.71 4.48 25.36
C ASN A 41 16.68 4.96 24.26
N ILE A 42 16.39 6.12 23.68
CA ILE A 42 17.37 6.91 22.92
C ILE A 42 18.17 7.78 23.89
N GLU A 43 19.36 7.33 24.30
CA GLU A 43 20.43 8.26 24.65
C GLU A 43 21.81 7.61 24.40
N LYS A 44 22.71 8.36 23.75
CA LYS A 44 24.15 8.06 23.58
C LYS A 44 24.51 6.74 22.85
N ASN A 45 24.56 6.80 21.52
CA ASN A 45 25.84 6.98 20.82
C ASN A 45 25.64 7.05 19.29
N CYS A 46 26.18 8.12 18.67
CA CYS A 46 26.38 8.19 17.23
C CYS A 46 27.88 7.99 16.96
N LEU A 47 28.22 7.10 16.02
CA LEU A 47 29.58 6.89 15.50
C LEU A 47 29.50 6.93 13.97
N LEU A 48 30.48 7.59 13.35
CA LEU A 48 30.28 8.30 12.08
C LEU A 48 30.65 7.51 10.82
N CYS A 49 30.23 8.08 9.69
CA CYS A 49 30.58 7.67 8.32
C CYS A 49 32.04 8.02 7.95
N ALA A 50 32.43 7.67 6.72
CA ALA A 50 33.80 7.65 6.14
C ALA A 50 34.53 6.30 6.40
N ASP A 51 35.37 5.78 5.51
CA ASP A 51 36.14 6.47 4.45
C ASP A 51 35.83 6.12 2.98
N GLU A 52 36.25 7.08 2.14
CA GLU A 52 36.48 7.13 0.68
C GLU A 52 35.29 6.98 -0.30
N ILE A 53 35.21 7.97 -1.19
CA ILE A 53 34.08 8.32 -2.06
C ILE A 53 34.39 7.96 -3.52
N ASN A 54 33.38 7.53 -4.27
CA ASN A 54 33.47 7.51 -5.74
C ASN A 54 32.14 7.80 -6.48
N ASN A 55 31.24 8.62 -5.89
CA ASN A 55 30.12 9.21 -6.61
C ASN A 55 29.66 10.54 -5.95
N PRO A 56 29.85 11.73 -6.58
CA PRO A 56 29.73 13.03 -5.92
C PRO A 56 28.29 13.58 -5.77
N GLN A 57 27.25 12.75 -5.93
CA GLN A 57 25.84 13.20 -5.89
C GLN A 57 25.03 12.78 -4.65
N GLN A 58 25.64 12.07 -3.68
CA GLN A 58 24.98 11.68 -2.43
C GLN A 58 25.87 12.00 -1.22
N GLY A 59 25.38 12.82 -0.27
CA GLY A 59 26.03 13.02 1.04
C GLY A 59 26.05 14.45 1.61
N VAL A 60 25.73 15.49 0.82
CA VAL A 60 26.05 16.90 1.18
C VAL A 60 25.34 17.42 2.44
N ALA A 61 24.02 17.27 2.54
CA ALA A 61 23.19 18.02 3.49
C ALA A 61 23.49 17.75 4.98
N TYR A 62 24.02 16.56 5.32
CA TYR A 62 24.25 16.16 6.72
C TYR A 62 25.64 16.52 7.26
N HIS A 63 26.60 16.91 6.40
CA HIS A 63 27.98 17.18 6.83
C HIS A 63 28.28 18.67 7.08
N LEU A 64 27.38 19.60 6.76
CA LEU A 64 27.66 21.04 6.79
C LEU A 64 27.43 21.71 8.17
N SER A 65 27.89 21.04 9.23
CA SER A 65 27.97 21.63 10.58
C SER A 65 29.11 22.66 10.67
N ILE A 66 29.05 23.57 11.64
CA ILE A 66 30.07 24.61 11.77
C ILE A 66 31.46 24.04 12.10
N ASP A 67 31.51 22.95 12.88
CA ASP A 67 32.75 22.26 13.24
C ASP A 67 33.39 21.56 12.04
N TYR A 68 32.57 20.95 11.16
CA TYR A 68 33.04 20.37 9.92
C TYR A 68 33.62 21.46 9.00
N ILE A 69 32.96 22.61 8.88
CA ILE A 69 33.43 23.74 8.05
C ILE A 69 34.74 24.32 8.60
N ASN A 70 34.83 24.55 9.92
CA ASN A 70 36.07 24.98 10.57
C ASN A 70 37.23 23.98 10.34
N THR A 71 36.92 22.68 10.24
CA THR A 71 37.92 21.62 10.06
C THR A 71 38.40 21.48 8.61
N HIS A 72 37.49 21.55 7.64
CA HIS A 72 37.79 21.26 6.22
C HIS A 72 37.97 22.51 5.35
N TYR A 73 37.39 23.64 5.77
CA TYR A 73 37.51 24.93 5.10
C TYR A 73 37.97 25.99 6.12
N PRO A 74 39.22 25.90 6.65
CA PRO A 74 39.75 26.80 7.68
C PRO A 74 39.98 28.25 7.22
N GLN A 75 39.46 28.63 6.05
CA GLN A 75 39.39 30.00 5.52
C GLN A 75 37.94 30.49 5.39
N ALA A 76 36.97 29.78 5.98
CA ALA A 76 35.56 30.15 5.96
C ALA A 76 35.29 31.43 6.78
N GLU A 77 34.56 32.38 6.19
CA GLU A 77 34.06 33.54 6.94
C GLU A 77 32.77 33.14 7.67
N ILE A 78 32.80 33.15 9.02
CA ILE A 78 31.64 32.82 9.86
C ILE A 78 31.12 34.10 10.51
N GLN A 79 29.85 34.41 10.26
CA GLN A 79 29.15 35.54 10.84
C GLN A 79 28.22 35.05 11.96
N TYR A 80 28.34 35.66 13.14
CA TYR A 80 27.65 35.27 14.36
C TYR A 80 26.45 36.19 14.64
N ASN A 81 25.45 35.69 15.37
CA ASN A 81 24.32 36.49 15.85
C ASN A 81 24.66 37.23 17.16
N THR A 82 23.71 38.01 17.68
CA THR A 82 23.85 38.74 18.96
C THR A 82 23.92 37.86 20.21
N GLU A 83 23.68 36.54 20.09
CA GLU A 83 23.91 35.53 21.13
C GLU A 83 25.28 34.84 20.98
N ASN A 84 26.13 35.33 20.06
CA ASN A 84 27.42 34.76 19.69
C ASN A 84 27.36 33.31 19.15
N LYS A 85 26.21 32.92 18.56
CA LYS A 85 26.05 31.65 17.82
C LYS A 85 26.29 31.87 16.32
N PRO A 86 26.86 30.88 15.59
CA PRO A 86 26.97 30.96 14.12
C PRO A 86 25.59 31.19 13.49
N LYS A 87 25.50 32.19 12.62
CA LYS A 87 24.29 32.48 11.82
C LYS A 87 24.52 32.24 10.34
N LYS A 88 25.75 32.42 9.85
CA LYS A 88 26.13 32.28 8.45
C LYS A 88 27.58 31.81 8.33
N ALA A 89 27.89 30.98 7.35
CA ALA A 89 29.25 30.63 6.95
C ALA A 89 29.41 30.80 5.43
N ILE A 90 30.56 31.29 4.97
CA ILE A 90 30.89 31.44 3.54
C ILE A 90 32.26 30.82 3.29
N PHE A 91 32.39 29.94 2.29
CA PHE A 91 33.66 29.29 1.95
C PHE A 91 33.74 28.86 0.48
N SER A 92 34.95 28.71 -0.06
CA SER A 92 35.15 28.19 -1.41
C SER A 92 35.25 26.66 -1.41
N HIS A 93 34.40 26.00 -2.21
CA HIS A 93 34.37 24.56 -2.38
C HIS A 93 34.91 24.14 -3.77
N PRO A 94 35.85 23.18 -3.88
CA PRO A 94 36.48 22.81 -5.15
C PRO A 94 35.53 22.36 -6.27
N SER A 95 34.31 21.93 -5.94
CA SER A 95 33.30 21.47 -6.91
C SER A 95 32.04 22.34 -7.00
N TRP A 96 31.87 23.34 -6.12
CA TRP A 96 30.63 24.15 -6.06
C TRP A 96 30.87 25.67 -6.14
N GLY A 97 32.13 26.13 -6.26
CA GLY A 97 32.45 27.56 -6.29
C GLY A 97 32.43 28.17 -4.89
N GLU A 98 32.00 29.43 -4.77
CA GLU A 98 31.75 30.07 -3.48
C GLU A 98 30.41 29.58 -2.90
N VAL A 99 30.41 29.10 -1.66
CA VAL A 99 29.25 28.48 -0.99
C VAL A 99 28.86 29.32 0.22
N GLU A 100 27.59 29.74 0.27
CA GLU A 100 26.96 30.48 1.38
C GLU A 100 25.98 29.58 2.12
N ILE A 101 26.14 29.42 3.44
CA ILE A 101 25.26 28.64 4.31
C ILE A 101 24.70 29.53 5.41
N THR A 102 23.39 29.40 5.70
CA THR A 102 22.72 30.12 6.79
C THR A 102 22.12 29.15 7.81
N TYR A 103 22.27 29.47 9.10
CA TYR A 103 21.97 28.62 10.25
C TYR A 103 20.81 29.15 11.10
N ASP A 104 19.96 28.24 11.60
CA ASP A 104 18.82 28.57 12.45
C ASP A 104 19.24 28.85 13.91
N LYS A 105 18.27 29.17 14.77
CA LYS A 105 18.49 29.42 16.21
C LYS A 105 19.04 28.22 17.00
N ASN A 106 18.97 27.03 16.41
CA ASN A 106 19.43 25.74 16.95
C ASN A 106 20.74 25.26 16.27
N GLN A 107 21.35 26.09 15.40
CA GLN A 107 22.55 25.79 14.60
C GLN A 107 22.38 24.75 13.48
N ASN A 108 21.16 24.49 13.01
CA ASN A 108 20.94 23.68 11.81
C ASN A 108 21.10 24.53 10.53
N PRO A 109 21.79 24.05 9.48
CA PRO A 109 21.80 24.73 8.18
C PRO A 109 20.42 24.64 7.53
N TYR A 110 19.80 25.78 7.22
CA TYR A 110 18.44 25.85 6.65
C TYR A 110 18.37 26.50 5.26
N SER A 111 19.48 27.05 4.78
CA SER A 111 19.66 27.62 3.44
C SER A 111 21.10 27.39 3.02
N ILE A 112 21.30 26.87 1.81
CA ILE A 112 22.61 26.73 1.15
C ILE A 112 22.46 27.35 -0.25
N LYS A 113 23.43 28.15 -0.65
CA LYS A 113 23.55 28.74 -2.00
C LYS A 113 24.97 28.52 -2.52
N SER A 114 25.16 28.51 -3.83
CA SER A 114 26.50 28.60 -4.41
C SER A 114 26.58 29.47 -5.66
N SER A 115 27.77 29.95 -5.99
CA SER A 115 28.02 30.75 -7.19
C SER A 115 27.98 29.90 -8.47
N THR A 116 27.77 30.55 -9.62
CA THR A 116 27.83 29.92 -10.95
C THR A 116 29.30 29.62 -11.30
N LEU A 117 29.58 28.49 -11.96
CA LEU A 117 30.92 28.21 -12.51
C LEU A 117 31.15 29.00 -13.81
N ASP A 118 32.41 29.19 -14.21
CA ASP A 118 32.79 29.98 -15.41
C ASP A 118 32.22 29.43 -16.73
N ASP A 119 31.73 28.18 -16.75
CA ASP A 119 31.06 27.56 -17.90
C ASP A 119 29.55 27.92 -18.00
N GLY A 120 29.02 28.67 -17.03
CA GLY A 120 27.62 29.06 -16.95
C GLY A 120 26.70 28.04 -16.27
N SER A 121 27.23 26.91 -15.77
CA SER A 121 26.46 25.93 -15.02
C SER A 121 26.10 26.43 -13.62
N ARG A 122 24.86 26.16 -13.19
CA ARG A 122 24.35 26.46 -11.84
C ARG A 122 24.04 25.17 -11.09
N PHE A 123 24.47 25.11 -9.84
CA PHE A 123 23.83 24.25 -8.85
C PHE A 123 22.47 24.84 -8.45
N TYR A 124 21.53 23.98 -8.05
CA TYR A 124 20.20 24.41 -7.59
C TYR A 124 20.23 24.70 -6.08
N ASP A 125 19.70 25.86 -5.68
CA ASP A 125 19.51 26.25 -4.27
C ASP A 125 18.64 25.20 -3.56
N SER A 126 19.28 24.40 -2.70
CA SER A 126 18.70 23.18 -2.14
C SER A 126 18.66 23.24 -0.62
N LEU A 127 17.77 24.10 -0.10
CA LEU A 127 17.02 23.91 1.17
C LEU A 127 16.09 25.09 1.41
N VAL A 128 14.79 24.81 1.62
CA VAL A 128 13.83 25.76 2.23
C VAL A 128 12.94 25.02 3.23
N ALA A 129 13.12 25.37 4.50
CA ALA A 129 12.20 25.33 5.65
C ALA A 129 11.05 24.29 5.71
N ILE A 130 11.07 23.49 6.79
CA ILE A 130 9.92 22.95 7.56
C ILE A 130 8.92 22.12 6.73
N GLN A 131 9.08 20.80 6.81
CA GLN A 131 8.21 19.81 6.15
C GLN A 131 6.87 19.64 6.90
N PRO A 132 5.75 19.40 6.22
CA PRO A 132 4.56 18.83 6.84
C PRO A 132 4.81 17.35 7.17
N GLU A 133 4.53 16.94 8.40
CA GLU A 133 4.68 15.54 8.81
C GLU A 133 3.62 14.67 8.13
N CYS A 134 4.08 13.70 7.34
CA CYS A 134 3.28 12.56 6.94
C CYS A 134 3.39 11.50 8.05
N ILE A 135 2.29 10.78 8.30
CA ILE A 135 2.15 9.91 9.46
C ILE A 135 2.37 8.46 9.03
N THR A 136 3.63 8.03 8.97
CA THR A 136 3.94 6.60 9.09
C THR A 136 3.66 6.11 10.51
N PRO A 137 3.21 4.86 10.70
CA PRO A 137 3.29 4.22 12.00
C PRO A 137 4.76 4.15 12.49
N GLU A 138 4.94 4.04 13.80
CA GLU A 138 6.24 3.93 14.48
C GLU A 138 7.22 5.12 14.36
N GLN A 139 6.82 6.28 14.88
CA GLN A 139 7.77 7.14 15.63
C GLN A 139 7.23 7.38 17.04
N ASN A 140 8.13 7.48 18.04
CA ASN A 140 7.81 7.48 19.47
C ASN A 140 7.16 8.81 19.94
N HIS A 141 5.96 9.10 19.45
CA HIS A 141 5.13 10.20 19.91
C HIS A 141 3.87 9.66 20.58
N THR A 142 3.72 9.96 21.88
CA THR A 142 2.44 9.85 22.58
C THR A 142 1.39 10.67 21.82
N ASN A 143 0.34 10.02 21.32
CA ASN A 143 -0.74 10.74 20.66
C ASN A 143 -1.37 11.72 21.68
N PRO A 144 -1.43 13.03 21.37
CA PRO A 144 -1.81 14.05 22.35
C PRO A 144 -3.30 14.08 22.70
N PHE A 145 -4.11 13.18 22.13
CA PHE A 145 -5.54 13.07 22.43
C PHE A 145 -6.00 11.69 22.93
N ILE A 146 -5.26 10.61 22.61
CA ILE A 146 -5.57 9.24 23.01
C ILE A 146 -4.31 8.44 23.39
N HIS A 147 -4.46 7.48 24.29
CA HIS A 147 -3.45 6.48 24.61
C HIS A 147 -4.10 5.11 24.87
N LEU A 148 -3.36 4.02 24.62
CA LEU A 148 -3.81 2.65 24.88
C LEU A 148 -3.27 2.16 26.23
N LYS A 149 -4.15 1.58 27.04
CA LYS A 149 -3.77 0.97 28.33
C LYS A 149 -4.77 -0.12 28.70
N ASP A 150 -4.29 -1.27 29.17
CA ASP A 150 -5.14 -2.39 29.64
C ASP A 150 -6.20 -2.85 28.60
N ASN A 151 -5.86 -2.77 27.30
CA ASN A 151 -6.76 -2.95 26.14
C ASN A 151 -7.96 -1.99 26.05
N HIS A 152 -7.91 -0.85 26.73
CA HIS A 152 -8.83 0.26 26.59
C HIS A 152 -8.17 1.42 25.83
N LEU A 153 -8.97 2.13 25.03
CA LEU A 153 -8.60 3.40 24.41
C LEU A 153 -8.98 4.54 25.36
N ILE A 154 -7.99 5.16 25.99
CA ILE A 154 -8.18 6.26 26.95
C ILE A 154 -7.96 7.58 26.22
N PHE A 155 -8.96 8.47 26.27
CA PHE A 155 -8.86 9.84 25.78
C PHE A 155 -8.18 10.72 26.84
N ASN A 156 -7.50 11.79 26.45
CA ASN A 156 -6.72 12.60 27.40
C ASN A 156 -7.56 13.48 28.34
N ASN A 157 -8.90 13.50 28.19
CA ASN A 157 -9.81 13.95 29.25
C ASN A 157 -10.14 12.86 30.30
N ASN A 158 -9.56 11.66 30.20
CA ASN A 158 -9.77 10.46 31.04
C ASN A 158 -11.13 9.75 30.86
N LEU A 159 -11.86 10.01 29.77
CA LEU A 159 -12.87 9.05 29.28
C LEU A 159 -12.17 7.85 28.64
N TYR A 160 -12.73 6.65 28.75
CA TYR A 160 -12.14 5.45 28.16
C TYR A 160 -13.17 4.56 27.45
N LEU A 161 -12.75 4.04 26.31
CA LEU A 161 -13.53 3.24 25.39
C LEU A 161 -13.00 1.80 25.41
N LYS A 162 -13.84 0.85 25.84
CA LYS A 162 -13.49 -0.58 25.94
C LYS A 162 -14.30 -1.42 24.97
N GLN A 163 -13.66 -2.44 24.39
CA GLN A 163 -14.33 -3.45 23.57
C GLN A 163 -14.51 -4.75 24.37
N ILE A 164 -15.71 -5.34 24.31
CA ILE A 164 -16.05 -6.62 24.94
C ILE A 164 -16.70 -7.53 23.90
N ASN A 165 -15.95 -8.55 23.46
CA ASN A 165 -16.44 -9.57 22.53
C ASN A 165 -16.84 -10.82 23.32
N LYS A 166 -18.15 -11.08 23.46
CA LYS A 166 -18.63 -12.23 24.27
C LYS A 166 -18.48 -13.56 23.54
N ASN A 167 -18.56 -13.52 22.21
CA ASN A 167 -18.34 -14.62 21.28
C ASN A 167 -18.14 -14.03 19.86
N LYS A 168 -17.96 -14.86 18.83
CA LYS A 168 -17.74 -14.42 17.43
C LYS A 168 -18.90 -13.62 16.80
N LEU A 169 -20.08 -13.60 17.44
CA LEU A 169 -21.32 -13.02 16.93
C LEU A 169 -21.84 -11.85 17.79
N GLU A 170 -21.29 -11.60 18.98
CA GLU A 170 -21.71 -10.50 19.87
C GLU A 170 -20.51 -9.65 20.30
N HIS A 171 -20.37 -8.49 19.67
CA HIS A 171 -19.31 -7.50 19.93
C HIS A 171 -19.92 -6.26 20.59
N SER A 172 -19.29 -5.76 21.65
CA SER A 172 -19.74 -4.58 22.39
C SER A 172 -18.63 -3.54 22.48
N LEU A 173 -18.97 -2.27 22.42
CA LEU A 173 -18.08 -1.12 22.57
C LEU A 173 -18.72 -0.18 23.59
N ILE A 174 -18.02 0.19 24.66
CA ILE A 174 -18.58 0.93 25.80
C ILE A 174 -17.64 2.09 26.14
N LEU A 175 -18.18 3.30 26.24
CA LEU A 175 -17.49 4.51 26.67
C LEU A 175 -17.87 4.81 28.13
N GLU A 176 -16.87 5.01 28.98
CA GLU A 176 -17.04 5.10 30.43
C GLU A 176 -16.33 6.32 31.04
N LYS A 177 -16.86 6.73 32.20
CA LYS A 177 -16.29 7.71 33.12
C LYS A 177 -16.35 7.10 34.52
N GLU A 178 -15.22 6.92 35.20
CA GLU A 178 -15.16 6.43 36.60
C GLU A 178 -15.95 5.12 36.81
N ASP A 179 -15.73 4.13 35.92
CA ASP A 179 -16.44 2.84 35.81
C ASP A 179 -17.97 2.91 35.62
N MET A 180 -18.50 4.11 35.34
CA MET A 180 -19.89 4.32 34.94
C MET A 180 -19.99 4.46 33.42
N PRO A 181 -20.82 3.64 32.73
CA PRO A 181 -21.03 3.80 31.29
C PRO A 181 -21.79 5.09 30.99
N ILE A 182 -21.25 5.86 30.05
CA ILE A 182 -21.91 7.04 29.47
C ILE A 182 -22.52 6.73 28.10
N TRP A 183 -21.93 5.78 27.35
CA TRP A 183 -22.48 5.23 26.12
C TRP A 183 -22.10 3.77 25.91
N ALA A 184 -22.94 3.01 25.22
CA ALA A 184 -22.61 1.68 24.72
C ALA A 184 -23.19 1.40 23.33
N GLN A 185 -22.52 0.54 22.57
CA GLN A 185 -22.98 -0.10 21.33
C GLN A 185 -22.81 -1.62 21.44
N HIS A 186 -23.84 -2.38 21.06
CA HIS A 186 -23.80 -3.84 20.98
C HIS A 186 -24.23 -4.27 19.58
N ARG A 187 -23.36 -4.99 18.87
CA ARG A 187 -23.60 -5.55 17.54
C ARG A 187 -23.76 -7.06 17.62
N PHE A 188 -24.79 -7.58 16.96
CA PHE A 188 -25.13 -8.99 16.88
C PHE A 188 -25.10 -9.42 15.41
N TYR A 189 -24.34 -10.46 15.10
CA TYR A 189 -24.13 -10.96 13.73
C TYR A 189 -24.77 -12.34 13.54
N GLN A 190 -25.21 -12.61 12.31
CA GLN A 190 -25.60 -13.95 11.86
C GLN A 190 -24.35 -14.82 11.64
N GLU A 191 -24.51 -16.15 11.62
CA GLU A 191 -23.41 -17.09 11.35
C GLU A 191 -22.70 -16.86 9.99
N ASN A 192 -23.38 -16.22 9.04
CA ASN A 192 -22.87 -15.83 7.72
C ASN A 192 -22.07 -14.50 7.71
N GLY A 193 -21.90 -13.84 8.86
CA GLY A 193 -21.20 -12.57 9.03
C GLY A 193 -22.05 -11.29 8.85
N MET A 194 -23.31 -11.39 8.41
CA MET A 194 -24.20 -10.23 8.26
C MET A 194 -24.58 -9.65 9.63
N LEU A 195 -24.63 -8.31 9.75
CA LEU A 195 -25.05 -7.62 10.97
C LEU A 195 -26.58 -7.75 11.14
N GLU A 196 -27.05 -8.66 12.00
CA GLU A 196 -28.48 -8.87 12.24
C GLU A 196 -29.09 -7.68 12.99
N LYS A 197 -28.38 -7.15 13.97
CA LYS A 197 -28.94 -6.25 14.97
C LYS A 197 -27.88 -5.39 15.62
N GLU A 198 -28.27 -4.17 15.95
CA GLU A 198 -27.42 -3.18 16.61
C GLU A 198 -28.21 -2.48 17.71
N VAL A 199 -27.58 -2.25 18.87
CA VAL A 199 -28.17 -1.53 20.01
C VAL A 199 -27.22 -0.43 20.41
N PHE A 200 -27.74 0.77 20.62
CA PHE A 200 -27.05 1.90 21.23
C PHE A 200 -27.74 2.31 22.54
N GLU A 201 -26.96 2.63 23.55
CA GLU A 201 -27.44 3.10 24.86
C GLU A 201 -26.71 4.39 25.21
N PHE A 202 -27.47 5.48 25.36
CA PHE A 202 -27.02 6.82 25.71
C PHE A 202 -27.49 7.09 27.15
N TYR A 203 -26.56 6.97 28.10
CA TYR A 203 -26.90 6.86 29.52
C TYR A 203 -27.31 8.21 30.12
N GLN A 204 -26.66 9.30 29.71
CA GLN A 204 -26.99 10.67 30.17
C GLN A 204 -28.36 11.13 29.65
N GLU A 205 -28.67 10.85 28.38
CA GLU A 205 -29.95 11.13 27.75
C GLU A 205 -31.05 10.13 28.14
N ASN A 206 -30.71 9.08 28.90
CA ASN A 206 -31.60 7.97 29.28
C ASN A 206 -32.29 7.32 28.05
N LYS A 207 -31.60 7.24 26.90
CA LYS A 207 -32.15 6.69 25.65
C LYS A 207 -31.47 5.39 25.26
N ARG A 208 -32.28 4.45 24.78
CA ARG A 208 -31.85 3.21 24.15
C ARG A 208 -32.45 3.13 22.75
N ILE A 209 -31.62 2.91 21.75
CA ILE A 209 -31.99 2.74 20.35
C ILE A 209 -31.60 1.32 19.94
N ALA A 210 -32.48 0.58 19.30
CA ALA A 210 -32.17 -0.76 18.78
C ALA A 210 -32.67 -0.90 17.34
N TYR A 211 -31.83 -1.43 16.47
CA TYR A 211 -32.12 -1.78 15.09
C TYR A 211 -32.07 -3.29 14.90
N HIS A 212 -32.98 -3.83 14.10
CA HIS A 212 -32.83 -5.14 13.46
C HIS A 212 -32.82 -4.93 11.94
N TYR A 213 -31.87 -5.54 11.24
CA TYR A 213 -31.63 -5.34 9.82
C TYR A 213 -32.02 -6.57 9.00
N THR A 214 -32.70 -6.35 7.87
CA THR A 214 -33.00 -7.38 6.87
C THR A 214 -32.34 -7.04 5.55
N TYR A 215 -31.75 -8.04 4.91
CA TYR A 215 -31.03 -7.92 3.65
C TYR A 215 -31.70 -8.76 2.56
N ASN A 216 -31.54 -8.39 1.30
CA ASN A 216 -31.96 -9.22 0.16
C ASN A 216 -30.91 -10.29 -0.21
N ASP A 217 -31.20 -11.12 -1.20
CA ASP A 217 -30.30 -12.18 -1.68
C ASP A 217 -28.94 -11.64 -2.21
N LYS A 218 -28.88 -10.35 -2.56
CA LYS A 218 -27.65 -9.62 -2.93
C LYS A 218 -26.92 -9.00 -1.73
N LYS A 219 -27.32 -9.32 -0.49
CA LYS A 219 -26.83 -8.76 0.78
C LYS A 219 -27.05 -7.24 0.95
N GLN A 220 -27.89 -6.61 0.14
CA GLN A 220 -28.21 -5.18 0.25
C GLN A 220 -29.25 -4.95 1.35
N LEU A 221 -29.08 -3.91 2.17
CA LEU A 221 -30.02 -3.57 3.25
C LEU A 221 -31.39 -3.18 2.68
N ILE A 222 -32.46 -3.91 3.01
CA ILE A 222 -33.83 -3.64 2.50
C ILE A 222 -34.83 -3.24 3.58
N ILE A 223 -34.63 -3.63 4.84
CA ILE A 223 -35.47 -3.21 5.98
C ILE A 223 -34.57 -2.93 7.18
N ALA A 224 -34.89 -1.89 7.94
CA ALA A 224 -34.45 -1.78 9.33
C ALA A 224 -35.64 -1.44 10.25
N ASP A 225 -35.88 -2.28 11.24
CA ASP A 225 -36.85 -2.04 12.30
C ASP A 225 -36.16 -1.36 13.49
N GLN A 226 -36.50 -0.09 13.74
CA GLN A 226 -35.99 0.66 14.87
C GLN A 226 -36.95 0.59 16.07
N THR A 227 -36.39 0.50 17.27
CA THR A 227 -37.07 0.73 18.55
C THR A 227 -36.29 1.76 19.35
N ILE A 228 -36.96 2.82 19.82
CA ILE A 228 -36.41 3.81 20.75
C ILE A 228 -37.16 3.68 22.07
N ASN A 229 -36.47 3.50 23.19
CA ASN A 229 -37.07 3.45 24.52
C ASN A 229 -36.22 4.20 25.55
N ALA A 230 -36.83 4.62 26.66
CA ALA A 230 -36.05 5.11 27.79
C ALA A 230 -35.35 3.94 28.50
N ILE A 231 -34.08 4.08 28.90
CA ILE A 231 -33.31 3.00 29.57
C ILE A 231 -34.02 2.58 30.86
N ASN A 232 -34.44 3.56 31.68
CA ASN A 232 -35.15 3.30 32.94
C ASN A 232 -36.65 2.96 32.79
N LYS A 233 -37.22 3.01 31.58
CA LYS A 233 -38.65 2.72 31.31
C LYS A 233 -38.85 1.94 30.00
N PRO A 234 -38.23 0.75 29.83
CA PRO A 234 -38.18 0.04 28.55
C PRO A 234 -39.54 -0.44 28.01
N LYS A 235 -40.58 -0.48 28.85
CA LYS A 235 -41.96 -0.82 28.43
C LYS A 235 -42.64 0.28 27.61
N LYS A 236 -42.19 1.55 27.69
CA LYS A 236 -42.66 2.61 26.80
C LYS A 236 -41.64 2.78 25.68
N LYS A 237 -42.00 2.30 24.48
CA LYS A 237 -41.18 2.41 23.28
C LYS A 237 -41.89 3.14 22.16
N GLU A 238 -41.10 3.86 21.39
CA GLU A 238 -41.36 4.37 20.06
C GLU A 238 -40.72 3.41 19.04
N THR A 239 -41.26 3.34 17.82
CA THR A 239 -40.78 2.41 16.79
C THR A 239 -40.89 3.05 15.42
N HIS A 240 -39.81 2.98 14.65
CA HIS A 240 -39.76 3.47 13.27
C HIS A 240 -39.39 2.33 12.32
N GLN A 241 -39.91 2.36 11.10
CA GLN A 241 -39.61 1.36 10.07
C GLN A 241 -39.02 2.02 8.84
N PHE A 242 -37.81 1.58 8.49
CA PHE A 242 -37.07 2.01 7.30
C PHE A 242 -37.14 0.89 6.25
N TYR A 243 -37.60 1.22 5.05
CA TYR A 243 -37.61 0.33 3.89
C TYR A 243 -36.78 0.92 2.77
N TYR A 244 -35.98 0.10 2.09
CA TYR A 244 -35.12 0.51 0.98
C TYR A 244 -35.29 -0.45 -0.20
N ALA A 245 -35.46 0.10 -1.40
CA ALA A 245 -35.48 -0.64 -2.66
C ALA A 245 -34.39 -0.10 -3.58
N TRP A 246 -33.51 -0.97 -4.07
CA TRP A 246 -32.33 -0.60 -4.85
C TRP A 246 -32.51 -0.90 -6.34
N ASN A 247 -31.98 -0.03 -7.18
CA ASN A 247 -31.73 -0.29 -8.59
C ASN A 247 -30.45 -1.14 -8.76
N THR A 248 -30.24 -1.70 -9.96
CA THR A 248 -29.05 -2.50 -10.28
C THR A 248 -27.74 -1.72 -10.32
N ASP A 249 -27.81 -0.40 -10.51
CA ASP A 249 -26.68 0.54 -10.41
C ASP A 249 -26.39 0.99 -8.96
N GLY A 250 -27.13 0.44 -8.01
CA GLY A 250 -27.02 0.73 -6.59
C GLY A 250 -27.65 2.05 -6.13
N SER A 251 -28.31 2.79 -7.03
CA SER A 251 -29.13 3.94 -6.63
C SER A 251 -30.42 3.49 -5.93
N SER A 252 -30.98 4.37 -5.09
CA SER A 252 -32.27 4.11 -4.44
C SER A 252 -33.41 4.26 -5.46
N ASN A 253 -34.19 3.20 -5.66
CA ASN A 253 -35.43 3.19 -6.47
C ASN A 253 -36.57 3.89 -5.72
N ALA A 254 -36.66 3.57 -4.42
CA ALA A 254 -37.56 4.15 -3.45
C ALA A 254 -37.05 3.81 -2.05
N TYR A 255 -37.35 4.67 -1.09
CA TYR A 255 -37.28 4.32 0.33
C TYR A 255 -38.57 4.76 1.02
N ALA A 256 -38.87 4.20 2.19
CA ALA A 256 -39.99 4.63 3.01
C ALA A 256 -39.57 4.68 4.48
N ILE A 257 -40.02 5.73 5.17
CA ILE A 257 -39.85 5.87 6.62
C ILE A 257 -41.26 6.01 7.19
N ASP A 258 -41.63 5.14 8.13
CA ASP A 258 -42.94 5.12 8.80
C ASP A 258 -44.14 5.14 7.83
N GLY A 259 -44.04 4.31 6.78
CA GLY A 259 -45.05 4.19 5.72
C GLY A 259 -45.06 5.35 4.70
N LYS A 260 -44.25 6.40 4.90
CA LYS A 260 -44.13 7.53 3.98
C LYS A 260 -43.06 7.26 2.91
N THR A 261 -43.49 6.69 1.80
CA THR A 261 -42.62 6.41 0.64
C THR A 261 -42.15 7.69 -0.05
N VAL A 262 -40.86 7.75 -0.38
CA VAL A 262 -40.22 8.75 -1.23
C VAL A 262 -39.56 8.02 -2.42
N LYS A 263 -39.65 8.61 -3.61
CA LYS A 263 -38.93 8.14 -4.80
C LYS A 263 -37.93 9.22 -5.24
N PRO A 264 -36.61 8.96 -5.22
CA PRO A 264 -35.62 9.87 -5.77
C PRO A 264 -35.91 10.16 -7.25
N THR A 265 -35.68 11.39 -7.71
CA THR A 265 -36.04 11.80 -9.08
C THR A 265 -34.78 12.00 -9.91
N VAL A 266 -34.64 11.24 -11.00
CA VAL A 266 -33.49 11.34 -11.92
C VAL A 266 -33.73 12.48 -12.90
N PHE A 267 -32.89 13.52 -12.86
CA PHE A 267 -33.02 14.69 -13.74
C PHE A 267 -32.08 14.67 -14.96
N SER A 268 -30.98 13.90 -14.93
CA SER A 268 -30.10 13.75 -16.09
C SER A 268 -29.44 12.38 -16.17
N LYS A 269 -29.72 11.62 -17.24
CA LYS A 269 -29.01 10.38 -17.57
C LYS A 269 -27.60 10.60 -18.13
N ALA A 270 -27.27 11.81 -18.58
CA ALA A 270 -25.97 12.09 -19.22
C ALA A 270 -24.82 12.23 -18.21
N TYR A 271 -25.15 12.62 -16.97
CA TYR A 271 -24.17 12.87 -15.89
C TYR A 271 -24.60 12.26 -14.54
N GLY A 272 -25.58 11.35 -14.55
CA GLY A 272 -25.98 10.57 -13.38
C GLY A 272 -26.82 11.28 -12.31
N VAL A 273 -27.17 12.56 -12.49
CA VAL A 273 -27.73 13.38 -11.40
C VAL A 273 -29.11 12.90 -10.93
N ILE A 274 -29.15 12.45 -9.68
CA ILE A 274 -30.38 12.17 -8.92
C ILE A 274 -30.61 13.33 -7.94
N LEU A 275 -31.84 13.83 -7.85
CA LEU A 275 -32.20 14.95 -6.97
C LEU A 275 -33.40 14.63 -6.08
N HIS A 276 -33.38 15.22 -4.88
CA HIS A 276 -34.51 15.28 -3.96
C HIS A 276 -35.23 16.64 -4.05
N PRO A 277 -36.47 16.68 -4.57
CA PRO A 277 -37.30 17.88 -4.49
C PRO A 277 -37.51 18.29 -3.02
N PRO A 278 -37.51 19.60 -2.68
CA PRO A 278 -37.63 20.75 -3.59
C PRO A 278 -36.30 21.48 -3.89
N ILE A 279 -35.14 20.84 -3.66
CA ILE A 279 -33.82 21.47 -3.84
C ILE A 279 -33.32 21.24 -5.28
N ILE A 280 -32.92 22.33 -5.94
CA ILE A 280 -32.23 22.30 -7.24
C ILE A 280 -30.75 22.57 -6.99
N LEU A 281 -29.91 21.58 -7.32
CA LEU A 281 -28.45 21.72 -7.37
C LEU A 281 -28.04 22.24 -8.75
N LYS A 282 -27.26 23.32 -8.80
CA LYS A 282 -26.64 23.87 -10.02
C LYS A 282 -25.22 23.31 -10.18
N HIS A 283 -24.79 23.08 -11.42
CA HIS A 283 -23.51 22.42 -11.74
C HIS A 283 -22.46 23.40 -12.31
N ASN A 284 -21.19 23.02 -12.25
CA ASN A 284 -20.09 23.69 -12.95
C ASN A 284 -19.85 23.09 -14.35
N SER A 285 -19.17 23.84 -15.22
CA SER A 285 -18.89 23.48 -16.63
C SER A 285 -17.84 22.37 -16.84
N ILE A 286 -17.43 21.64 -15.79
CA ILE A 286 -16.32 20.69 -15.78
C ILE A 286 -16.81 19.36 -15.16
N PRO A 287 -16.50 18.17 -15.72
CA PRO A 287 -17.21 16.94 -15.38
C PRO A 287 -16.98 16.35 -13.98
N SER A 288 -16.04 16.88 -13.18
CA SER A 288 -15.51 16.19 -12.00
C SER A 288 -16.21 16.44 -10.67
N ARG A 289 -17.17 17.39 -10.57
CA ARG A 289 -18.06 17.50 -9.40
C ARG A 289 -19.37 18.22 -9.72
N ILE A 290 -20.48 17.63 -9.28
CA ILE A 290 -21.83 17.89 -9.81
C ILE A 290 -22.57 18.96 -8.98
N TYR A 291 -21.84 19.89 -8.36
CA TYR A 291 -22.48 20.90 -7.50
C TYR A 291 -21.65 22.19 -7.34
N ALA A 292 -22.31 23.31 -7.53
CA ALA A 292 -21.78 24.67 -7.40
C ALA A 292 -22.66 25.59 -6.54
N ALA A 293 -23.99 25.37 -6.51
CA ALA A 293 -24.90 26.12 -5.65
C ALA A 293 -26.28 25.44 -5.53
N ALA A 294 -26.95 25.53 -4.37
CA ALA A 294 -28.32 25.04 -4.19
C ALA A 294 -29.33 26.18 -4.12
N SER A 295 -30.49 25.96 -4.74
CA SER A 295 -31.60 26.91 -4.78
C SER A 295 -32.93 26.19 -4.68
N TYR A 296 -33.93 26.82 -4.06
CA TYR A 296 -35.33 26.42 -4.23
C TYR A 296 -35.86 26.94 -5.57
N HIS A 297 -36.95 26.35 -6.07
CA HIS A 297 -37.48 26.48 -7.44
C HIS A 297 -37.58 27.85 -8.13
N THR A 298 -37.36 29.01 -7.49
CA THR A 298 -37.63 30.33 -8.09
C THR A 298 -36.63 31.48 -7.86
N LYS A 299 -35.81 31.51 -6.79
CA LYS A 299 -35.00 32.71 -6.45
C LYS A 299 -33.71 32.38 -5.72
N GLU A 300 -32.58 32.78 -6.32
CA GLU A 300 -31.20 32.77 -5.80
C GLU A 300 -30.65 31.47 -5.19
N PRO A 301 -29.33 31.29 -5.12
CA PRO A 301 -28.75 30.20 -4.35
C PRO A 301 -28.75 30.53 -2.86
N PHE A 302 -29.35 29.67 -2.04
CA PHE A 302 -29.28 29.81 -0.57
C PHE A 302 -27.93 29.36 0.00
N VAL A 303 -27.15 28.60 -0.79
CA VAL A 303 -25.75 28.26 -0.50
C VAL A 303 -24.97 28.05 -1.80
N GLN A 304 -23.70 28.48 -1.83
CA GLN A 304 -22.77 28.37 -2.95
C GLN A 304 -21.50 27.61 -2.54
N TYR A 305 -20.85 26.95 -3.51
CA TYR A 305 -19.74 26.02 -3.32
C TYR A 305 -18.65 26.31 -4.33
N ILE A 306 -17.41 26.38 -3.85
CA ILE A 306 -16.25 26.59 -4.69
C ILE A 306 -15.32 25.38 -4.50
N ASN A 307 -15.19 24.62 -5.58
CA ASN A 307 -14.48 23.36 -5.63
C ASN A 307 -13.28 23.49 -6.57
N LYS A 308 -12.17 22.84 -6.23
CA LYS A 308 -10.93 22.78 -7.02
C LYS A 308 -10.57 21.31 -7.20
N ASN A 309 -10.35 20.87 -8.44
CA ASN A 309 -10.05 19.47 -8.79
C ASN A 309 -11.08 18.42 -8.27
N GLY A 310 -12.30 18.83 -7.93
CA GLY A 310 -13.32 17.98 -7.31
C GLY A 310 -13.41 18.08 -5.79
N ILE A 311 -12.43 18.68 -5.11
CA ILE A 311 -12.41 18.88 -3.65
C ILE A 311 -13.02 20.24 -3.31
N ARG A 312 -13.80 20.33 -2.24
CA ARG A 312 -14.47 21.56 -1.78
C ARG A 312 -13.57 22.36 -0.85
N TYR A 313 -13.17 23.57 -1.25
CA TYR A 313 -12.32 24.44 -0.43
C TYR A 313 -13.08 25.62 0.20
N LYS A 314 -14.28 25.95 -0.29
CA LYS A 314 -15.13 27.02 0.28
C LYS A 314 -16.62 26.79 0.06
N LYS A 315 -17.42 27.13 1.07
CA LYS A 315 -18.89 27.23 1.05
C LYS A 315 -19.32 28.64 1.50
N ILE A 316 -20.38 29.19 0.91
CA ILE A 316 -20.91 30.53 1.21
C ILE A 316 -22.43 30.43 1.42
N ILE A 317 -22.94 30.90 2.56
CA ILE A 317 -24.33 30.80 3.01
C ILE A 317 -24.81 32.21 3.38
N GLY A 318 -25.30 32.97 2.41
CA GLY A 318 -25.44 34.43 2.57
C GLY A 318 -24.08 35.04 2.92
N ASP A 319 -23.97 35.67 4.09
CA ASP A 319 -22.73 36.26 4.59
C ASP A 319 -21.81 35.27 5.34
N LYS A 320 -22.28 34.07 5.78
CA LYS A 320 -21.41 33.05 6.41
C LYS A 320 -20.52 32.43 5.33
N THR A 321 -19.21 32.61 5.45
CA THR A 321 -18.19 31.83 4.71
C THR A 321 -17.70 30.69 5.59
N VAL A 322 -17.58 29.49 5.02
CA VAL A 322 -16.78 28.39 5.58
C VAL A 322 -15.70 28.00 4.57
N SER A 323 -14.44 28.07 4.96
CA SER A 323 -13.30 27.58 4.17
C SER A 323 -12.81 26.24 4.74
N PHE A 324 -12.33 25.33 3.89
CA PHE A 324 -11.94 23.97 4.26
C PHE A 324 -10.52 23.62 3.80
N THR A 325 -9.76 22.89 4.63
CA THR A 325 -8.38 22.43 4.37
C THR A 325 -8.19 20.97 4.81
N TYR A 326 -7.14 20.33 4.29
CA TYR A 326 -7.06 18.90 3.97
C TYR A 326 -5.59 18.57 3.58
N GLN A 327 -4.73 17.67 4.07
CA GLN A 327 -4.43 16.90 5.31
C GLN A 327 -5.16 15.59 5.75
N ASN A 328 -4.52 14.49 5.37
CA ASN A 328 -4.74 13.03 5.44
C ASN A 328 -5.96 12.32 4.71
N ASN A 329 -6.54 12.95 3.69
CA ASN A 329 -7.75 12.62 2.88
C ASN A 329 -9.04 12.79 3.67
N ARG A 330 -9.00 13.87 4.44
CA ARG A 330 -9.76 14.09 5.67
C ARG A 330 -9.84 15.58 5.87
N LEU A 331 -11.00 16.09 6.31
CA LEU A 331 -11.14 17.50 6.62
C LEU A 331 -10.22 17.83 7.80
N SER A 332 -9.11 18.52 7.56
CA SER A 332 -8.12 18.85 8.58
C SER A 332 -8.41 20.17 9.27
N THR A 333 -8.92 21.17 8.55
CA THR A 333 -9.38 22.42 9.15
C THR A 333 -10.66 22.93 8.50
N GLU A 334 -11.54 23.53 9.31
CA GLU A 334 -12.59 24.41 8.82
C GLU A 334 -12.46 25.79 9.46
N THR A 335 -12.66 26.85 8.68
CA THR A 335 -12.64 28.24 9.15
C THR A 335 -13.96 28.91 8.81
N THR A 336 -14.78 29.16 9.84
CA THR A 336 -16.04 29.90 9.75
C THR A 336 -15.77 31.40 9.98
N HIS A 337 -16.14 32.22 8.99
CA HIS A 337 -16.16 33.68 9.09
C HIS A 337 -17.59 34.19 8.87
N ILE A 338 -18.07 35.03 9.77
CA ILE A 338 -19.35 35.75 9.69
C ILE A 338 -19.04 37.23 9.99
N PRO A 339 -19.44 38.19 9.14
CA PRO A 339 -19.12 39.59 9.35
C PRO A 339 -19.56 40.12 10.72
N ASN A 340 -18.64 40.82 11.41
CA ASN A 340 -18.81 41.36 12.77
C ASN A 340 -18.97 40.31 13.88
N GLN A 341 -18.68 39.03 13.63
CA GLN A 341 -18.59 37.99 14.66
C GLN A 341 -17.17 37.44 14.78
N PRO A 342 -16.77 36.87 15.94
CA PRO A 342 -15.49 36.19 16.08
C PRO A 342 -15.30 35.11 15.01
N ILE A 343 -14.09 35.00 14.47
CA ILE A 343 -13.75 33.98 13.49
C ILE A 343 -13.43 32.69 14.22
N ILE A 344 -14.04 31.57 13.80
CA ILE A 344 -13.84 30.26 14.41
C ILE A 344 -13.04 29.39 13.45
N LYS A 345 -11.86 28.94 13.88
CA LYS A 345 -11.01 27.98 13.14
C LYS A 345 -10.93 26.69 13.92
N ARG A 346 -11.17 25.56 13.26
CA ARG A 346 -11.06 24.23 13.85
C ARG A 346 -9.94 23.45 13.21
N HIS A 347 -9.26 22.62 14.00
CA HIS A 347 -8.28 21.65 13.53
C HIS A 347 -8.71 20.26 13.99
N TYR A 348 -8.99 19.36 13.05
CA TYR A 348 -9.39 17.98 13.31
C TYR A 348 -8.18 17.05 13.37
N TYR A 349 -8.21 16.09 14.29
CA TYR A 349 -7.16 15.10 14.49
C TYR A 349 -7.75 13.69 14.34
N TYR A 350 -6.95 12.77 13.79
CA TYR A 350 -7.41 11.46 13.35
C TYR A 350 -6.50 10.32 13.84
N SER A 351 -7.06 9.13 14.00
CA SER A 351 -6.33 7.86 14.14
C SER A 351 -6.76 6.94 13.01
N GLY A 352 -5.84 6.62 12.10
CA GLY A 352 -6.21 6.11 10.78
C GLY A 352 -7.26 7.03 10.14
N ILE A 353 -8.35 6.47 9.63
CA ILE A 353 -9.48 7.21 9.06
C ILE A 353 -10.45 7.83 10.10
N MET A 354 -10.33 7.47 11.39
CA MET A 354 -11.32 7.86 12.41
C MET A 354 -10.98 9.22 13.03
N PRO A 355 -11.89 10.21 13.06
CA PRO A 355 -11.66 11.50 13.72
C PRO A 355 -11.71 11.31 15.24
N ILE A 356 -10.62 11.59 15.96
CA ILE A 356 -10.49 11.33 17.42
C ILE A 356 -10.59 12.57 18.29
N ALA A 357 -10.32 13.75 17.73
CA ALA A 357 -10.41 15.03 18.43
C ALA A 357 -10.53 16.19 17.45
N PHE A 358 -10.86 17.38 17.96
CA PHE A 358 -10.58 18.65 17.29
C PHE A 358 -10.27 19.74 18.31
N THR A 359 -9.46 20.74 17.92
CA THR A 359 -9.36 22.00 18.66
C THR A 359 -10.17 23.07 17.96
N GLU A 360 -10.77 23.98 18.73
CA GLU A 360 -11.52 25.14 18.25
C GLU A 360 -10.86 26.42 18.76
N GLN A 361 -10.38 27.25 17.83
CA GLN A 361 -9.67 28.51 18.06
C GLN A 361 -10.57 29.69 17.68
N ILE A 362 -10.66 30.70 18.55
CA ILE A 362 -11.55 31.87 18.38
C ILE A 362 -10.71 33.14 18.23
N PHE A 363 -10.93 33.91 17.16
CA PHE A 363 -10.18 35.12 16.80
C PHE A 363 -11.08 36.37 16.72
N PRO A 364 -10.53 37.59 16.88
CA PRO A 364 -11.27 38.84 16.65
C PRO A 364 -11.94 38.91 15.27
N ALA A 365 -13.10 39.56 15.19
CA ALA A 365 -13.89 39.68 13.94
C ALA A 365 -13.18 40.45 12.81
N ASP A 366 -12.24 41.32 13.18
CA ASP A 366 -11.41 42.17 12.33
C ASP A 366 -10.04 41.54 11.99
N THR A 367 -9.81 40.27 12.34
CA THR A 367 -8.55 39.55 12.05
C THR A 367 -8.35 39.38 10.55
N THR A 368 -7.37 40.10 10.00
CA THR A 368 -7.05 40.08 8.55
C THR A 368 -6.15 38.92 8.12
N ASP A 369 -5.39 38.31 9.04
CA ASP A 369 -4.44 37.23 8.78
C ASP A 369 -4.45 36.20 9.91
N ILE A 370 -5.35 35.22 9.80
CA ILE A 370 -5.61 34.20 10.83
C ILE A 370 -4.40 33.28 11.03
N GLU A 371 -3.54 33.11 10.02
CA GLU A 371 -2.33 32.27 10.12
C GLU A 371 -1.18 32.96 10.85
N LYS A 372 -1.29 34.27 11.16
CA LYS A 372 -0.30 35.04 11.94
C LYS A 372 -0.85 35.61 13.25
N ALA A 373 -2.17 35.57 13.44
CA ALA A 373 -2.82 36.01 14.67
C ALA A 373 -2.70 34.96 15.77
N SER A 374 -2.72 35.40 17.04
CA SER A 374 -3.00 34.51 18.17
C SER A 374 -4.51 34.46 18.42
N PRO A 375 -5.10 33.28 18.71
CA PRO A 375 -6.49 33.21 19.14
C PRO A 375 -6.67 33.81 20.54
N ILE A 376 -7.88 34.31 20.81
CA ILE A 376 -8.33 34.78 22.13
C ILE A 376 -8.51 33.59 23.08
N SER A 377 -9.00 32.46 22.55
CA SER A 377 -9.17 31.21 23.27
C SER A 377 -9.06 30.01 22.33
N THR A 378 -8.62 28.89 22.89
CA THR A 378 -8.59 27.57 22.24
C THR A 378 -9.25 26.57 23.17
N HIS A 379 -10.11 25.70 22.65
CA HIS A 379 -10.75 24.61 23.40
C HIS A 379 -10.48 23.27 22.70
N THR A 380 -10.23 22.20 23.45
CA THR A 380 -10.11 20.84 22.90
C THR A 380 -11.41 20.06 23.06
N PHE A 381 -11.79 19.32 22.02
CA PHE A 381 -12.92 18.41 22.01
C PHE A 381 -12.46 17.02 21.56
N TYR A 382 -12.94 15.97 22.23
CA TYR A 382 -12.63 14.57 21.96
C TYR A 382 -13.83 13.92 21.27
N ILE A 383 -13.57 13.18 20.18
CA ILE A 383 -14.59 12.58 19.31
C ILE A 383 -14.60 11.06 19.54
N HIS A 384 -15.77 10.53 19.88
CA HIS A 384 -15.95 9.12 20.24
C HIS A 384 -16.66 8.38 19.10
N ASN A 385 -16.04 7.30 18.60
CA ASN A 385 -16.43 6.65 17.33
C ASN A 385 -16.89 5.20 17.51
N ASP A 386 -17.91 4.81 16.76
CA ASP A 386 -18.49 3.48 16.75
C ASP A 386 -17.57 2.43 16.06
N HIS A 387 -17.98 1.16 16.06
CA HIS A 387 -17.22 0.06 15.43
C HIS A 387 -16.83 0.27 13.93
N ILE A 388 -17.41 1.23 13.20
CA ILE A 388 -17.01 1.57 11.81
C ILE A 388 -16.45 3.00 11.68
N GLY A 389 -16.05 3.61 12.78
CA GLY A 389 -15.46 4.95 12.79
C GLY A 389 -16.47 6.10 12.69
N GLN A 390 -17.75 5.87 12.99
CA GLN A 390 -18.77 6.92 12.97
C GLN A 390 -18.88 7.62 14.34
N PRO A 391 -18.72 8.96 14.43
CA PRO A 391 -18.83 9.71 15.68
C PRO A 391 -20.23 9.61 16.32
N PHE A 392 -20.33 9.10 17.54
CA PHE A 392 -21.60 9.05 18.30
C PHE A 392 -21.70 10.12 19.39
N LEU A 393 -20.56 10.55 19.94
CA LEU A 393 -20.45 11.57 21.00
C LEU A 393 -19.22 12.46 20.77
N VAL A 394 -19.29 13.69 21.27
CA VAL A 394 -18.15 14.60 21.43
C VAL A 394 -18.16 15.15 22.86
N SER A 395 -17.00 15.17 23.52
CA SER A 395 -16.83 15.70 24.87
C SER A 395 -15.75 16.78 24.96
N ASP A 396 -15.84 17.68 25.93
CA ASP A 396 -14.76 18.64 26.26
C ASP A 396 -13.71 18.07 27.24
N GLU A 397 -12.75 18.91 27.62
CA GLU A 397 -11.65 18.59 28.54
C GLU A 397 -12.14 18.23 29.95
N GLU A 398 -13.26 18.82 30.39
CA GLU A 398 -13.95 18.52 31.66
C GLU A 398 -14.90 17.31 31.58
N GLN A 399 -14.83 16.53 30.49
CA GLN A 399 -15.63 15.32 30.23
C GLN A 399 -17.14 15.56 30.07
N ASN A 400 -17.60 16.80 29.88
CA ASN A 400 -19.01 17.03 29.57
C ASN A 400 -19.29 16.58 28.14
N ILE A 401 -20.42 15.92 27.91
CA ILE A 401 -20.90 15.69 26.54
C ILE A 401 -21.38 17.02 25.95
N ARG A 402 -20.84 17.39 24.79
CA ARG A 402 -21.13 18.65 24.09
C ARG A 402 -21.86 18.42 22.77
N TRP A 403 -21.72 17.25 22.16
CA TRP A 403 -22.54 16.82 21.03
C TRP A 403 -22.83 15.32 21.13
N ALA A 404 -24.03 14.89 20.75
CA ALA A 404 -24.48 13.51 20.80
C ALA A 404 -25.47 13.22 19.68
N ALA A 405 -25.32 12.10 18.97
CA ALA A 405 -26.28 11.64 17.98
C ALA A 405 -26.32 10.11 17.87
N TYR A 406 -27.49 9.58 17.53
CA TYR A 406 -27.61 8.28 16.87
C TYR A 406 -27.88 8.50 15.38
N TYR A 407 -27.80 7.46 14.56
CA TYR A 407 -27.96 7.57 13.10
C TYR A 407 -29.08 6.68 12.59
N THR A 408 -29.75 7.10 11.50
CA THR A 408 -30.58 6.21 10.68
C THR A 408 -29.71 5.10 10.05
N PRO A 409 -30.29 3.99 9.53
CA PRO A 409 -29.52 2.89 8.97
C PRO A 409 -28.55 3.31 7.85
N THR A 410 -28.92 4.33 7.08
CA THR A 410 -28.15 4.94 5.98
C THR A 410 -27.34 6.16 6.39
N GLY A 411 -27.28 6.49 7.69
CA GLY A 411 -26.31 7.46 8.23
C GLY A 411 -26.80 8.89 8.46
N GLU A 412 -28.11 9.19 8.39
CA GLU A 412 -28.60 10.53 8.76
C GLU A 412 -28.53 10.72 10.28
N ALA A 413 -27.89 11.80 10.73
CA ALA A 413 -27.69 12.09 12.15
C ALA A 413 -28.99 12.56 12.83
N GLN A 414 -29.43 11.82 13.84
CA GLN A 414 -30.53 12.17 14.72
C GLN A 414 -29.97 12.72 16.04
N ILE A 415 -29.88 14.04 16.10
CA ILE A 415 -29.23 14.77 17.20
C ILE A 415 -29.96 14.53 18.52
N LEU A 416 -29.20 14.15 19.54
CA LEU A 416 -29.62 14.01 20.93
C LEU A 416 -29.20 15.21 21.78
N LYS A 417 -27.99 15.74 21.53
CA LYS A 417 -27.45 16.95 22.16
C LYS A 417 -26.56 17.70 21.16
N ALA A 418 -26.58 19.02 21.18
CA ALA A 418 -25.66 19.86 20.41
C ALA A 418 -25.49 21.23 21.09
N ASP A 419 -24.50 21.34 21.98
CA ASP A 419 -24.01 22.60 22.54
C ASP A 419 -23.00 23.28 21.60
N ILE A 420 -22.59 22.58 20.53
CA ILE A 420 -21.62 22.96 19.49
C ILE A 420 -22.11 22.51 18.11
N GLU A 421 -21.74 23.24 17.05
CA GLU A 421 -21.90 22.77 15.66
C GLU A 421 -20.89 21.62 15.42
N PHE A 422 -21.32 20.42 15.00
CA PHE A 422 -20.41 19.32 14.66
C PHE A 422 -20.89 18.56 13.41
N ASN A 423 -20.06 18.59 12.36
CA ASN A 423 -20.48 18.26 11.00
C ASN A 423 -19.84 16.98 10.44
N LEU A 424 -18.84 16.37 11.08
CA LEU A 424 -18.31 15.07 10.63
C LEU A 424 -19.34 13.94 10.84
N ARG A 425 -19.37 12.97 9.92
CA ARG A 425 -20.31 11.83 9.91
C ARG A 425 -19.50 10.53 9.78
N GLN A 426 -19.88 9.57 8.91
CA GLN A 426 -19.03 8.38 8.69
C GLN A 426 -17.64 8.80 8.15
N PRO A 427 -16.59 7.97 8.23
CA PRO A 427 -15.26 8.33 7.72
C PRO A 427 -15.32 8.88 6.28
N GLY A 428 -14.70 10.05 6.07
CA GLY A 428 -14.76 10.83 4.81
C GLY A 428 -15.91 11.85 4.70
N GLN A 429 -17.00 11.69 5.46
CA GLN A 429 -18.25 12.46 5.27
C GLN A 429 -18.34 13.73 6.14
N TYR A 430 -18.77 14.82 5.53
CA TYR A 430 -19.13 16.10 6.17
C TYR A 430 -20.58 16.50 5.87
N TYR A 431 -21.38 16.84 6.89
CA TYR A 431 -22.78 17.22 6.76
C TYR A 431 -23.00 18.69 6.39
N ASP A 432 -23.75 18.95 5.31
CA ASP A 432 -24.24 20.26 4.94
C ASP A 432 -25.68 20.49 5.45
N ALA A 433 -25.81 21.30 6.50
CA ALA A 433 -27.08 21.60 7.14
C ALA A 433 -28.11 22.30 6.22
N GLU A 434 -27.66 22.93 5.13
CA GLU A 434 -28.52 23.66 4.20
C GLU A 434 -29.22 22.73 3.20
N THR A 435 -28.64 21.56 2.92
CA THR A 435 -29.19 20.55 2.00
C THR A 435 -29.65 19.27 2.70
N GLY A 436 -29.08 18.95 3.87
CA GLY A 436 -29.22 17.66 4.53
C GLY A 436 -28.37 16.54 3.89
N LEU A 437 -27.45 16.88 2.98
CA LEU A 437 -26.58 15.94 2.28
C LEU A 437 -25.20 15.85 2.97
N HIS A 438 -24.47 14.77 2.68
CA HIS A 438 -23.10 14.58 3.15
C HIS A 438 -22.13 14.77 1.97
N ASP A 439 -21.18 15.70 2.11
CA ASP A 439 -20.01 15.76 1.24
C ASP A 439 -19.02 14.65 1.63
N ASN A 440 -18.90 13.61 0.80
CA ASN A 440 -17.94 12.52 0.96
C ASN A 440 -16.76 12.72 -0.01
N TYR A 441 -16.00 13.79 0.25
CA TYR A 441 -14.80 14.23 -0.46
C TYR A 441 -14.97 14.51 -1.97
N LEU A 442 -15.12 13.47 -2.80
CA LEU A 442 -15.31 13.55 -4.25
C LEU A 442 -16.77 13.35 -4.70
N ARG A 443 -17.63 12.81 -3.82
CA ARG A 443 -19.05 12.51 -4.11
C ARG A 443 -19.97 13.06 -3.02
N THR A 444 -21.15 13.50 -3.43
CA THR A 444 -22.25 13.92 -2.56
C THR A 444 -23.12 12.70 -2.24
N TYR A 445 -23.19 12.33 -0.96
CA TYR A 445 -23.99 11.22 -0.45
C TYR A 445 -25.31 11.72 0.14
N ASP A 446 -26.42 11.09 -0.23
CA ASP A 446 -27.73 11.31 0.39
C ASP A 446 -27.96 10.28 1.51
N PRO A 447 -27.98 10.70 2.79
CA PRO A 447 -28.11 9.78 3.93
C PRO A 447 -29.56 9.29 4.18
N LYS A 448 -30.55 9.81 3.45
CA LYS A 448 -31.96 9.35 3.51
C LYS A 448 -32.22 8.27 2.48
N ALA A 449 -31.75 8.49 1.27
CA ALA A 449 -31.88 7.54 0.18
C ALA A 449 -30.79 6.45 0.20
N GLY A 450 -29.63 6.71 0.83
CA GLY A 450 -28.56 5.73 1.06
C GLY A 450 -27.63 5.49 -0.13
N HIS A 451 -27.42 6.52 -0.96
CA HIS A 451 -26.68 6.42 -2.21
C HIS A 451 -25.97 7.74 -2.56
N TYR A 452 -25.04 7.68 -3.50
CA TYR A 452 -24.41 8.87 -4.10
C TYR A 452 -25.33 9.54 -5.13
N LEU A 453 -25.25 10.86 -5.23
CA LEU A 453 -25.98 11.67 -6.23
C LEU A 453 -25.22 11.77 -7.56
N GLU A 454 -23.91 11.58 -7.52
CA GLU A 454 -23.02 11.43 -8.68
C GLU A 454 -22.79 9.96 -9.01
N ALA A 455 -22.62 9.69 -10.31
CA ALA A 455 -22.05 8.43 -10.74
C ALA A 455 -20.58 8.36 -10.31
N ASP A 456 -20.15 7.18 -9.88
CA ASP A 456 -18.77 6.89 -9.50
C ASP A 456 -17.79 7.30 -10.61
N PRO A 457 -16.76 8.13 -10.33
CA PRO A 457 -15.68 8.43 -11.26
C PRO A 457 -14.96 7.17 -11.81
N ILE A 458 -15.12 6.01 -11.18
CA ILE A 458 -14.68 4.71 -11.69
C ILE A 458 -15.43 4.29 -12.97
N GLY A 459 -16.69 4.72 -13.15
CA GLY A 459 -17.60 4.28 -14.22
C GLY A 459 -18.25 2.91 -13.96
N PRO A 460 -19.28 2.49 -14.72
CA PRO A 460 -19.95 1.21 -14.51
C PRO A 460 -19.08 0.00 -14.88
N THR A 461 -18.93 -0.94 -13.95
CA THR A 461 -18.39 -2.29 -14.20
C THR A 461 -19.48 -3.35 -13.91
N ALA A 462 -19.16 -4.64 -14.05
CA ALA A 462 -20.13 -5.71 -13.81
C ALA A 462 -20.52 -5.87 -12.33
N ASP A 463 -19.57 -5.61 -11.42
CA ASP A 463 -19.68 -5.92 -9.99
C ASP A 463 -19.70 -4.67 -9.09
N ASN A 464 -19.56 -3.47 -9.67
CA ASN A 464 -19.73 -2.21 -8.95
C ASN A 464 -21.17 -1.68 -9.01
N SER A 465 -21.41 -0.64 -8.21
CA SER A 465 -22.66 0.12 -8.21
C SER A 465 -22.32 1.59 -8.43
N PRO A 466 -22.53 2.16 -9.63
CA PRO A 466 -22.19 3.56 -9.93
C PRO A 466 -22.73 4.58 -8.93
N PHE A 467 -23.86 4.32 -8.25
CA PHE A 467 -24.40 5.21 -7.22
C PHE A 467 -24.35 4.59 -5.82
N GLY A 468 -23.87 3.35 -5.68
CA GLY A 468 -23.92 2.61 -4.43
C GLY A 468 -22.84 3.04 -3.44
N TYR A 469 -23.25 3.39 -2.23
CA TYR A 469 -22.33 3.49 -1.10
C TYR A 469 -22.15 2.11 -0.44
N ALA A 470 -20.91 1.75 -0.10
CA ALA A 470 -20.59 0.63 0.79
C ALA A 470 -21.32 -0.71 0.49
N LYS A 471 -21.45 -1.09 -0.80
CA LYS A 471 -22.22 -2.28 -1.27
C LYS A 471 -23.65 -2.37 -0.68
N GLN A 472 -24.30 -1.21 -0.52
CA GLN A 472 -25.58 -0.98 0.16
C GLN A 472 -25.66 -1.58 1.58
N GLN A 473 -24.52 -1.59 2.29
CA GLN A 473 -24.37 -2.07 3.66
C GLN A 473 -23.63 -1.01 4.53
N PRO A 474 -24.15 0.23 4.66
CA PRO A 474 -23.52 1.35 5.37
C PRO A 474 -23.25 1.15 6.87
N ARG A 475 -23.67 0.03 7.47
CA ARG A 475 -23.35 -0.37 8.86
C ARG A 475 -22.20 -1.38 8.96
N HIS A 476 -21.75 -1.93 7.84
CA HIS A 476 -20.79 -3.04 7.76
C HIS A 476 -19.53 -2.69 6.95
N PHE A 477 -19.68 -1.99 5.81
CA PHE A 477 -18.56 -1.49 5.02
C PHE A 477 -18.48 0.04 5.05
N ILE A 478 -17.33 0.56 4.60
CA ILE A 478 -17.00 1.98 4.44
C ILE A 478 -16.20 2.17 3.14
N ASP A 479 -16.11 3.40 2.64
CA ASP A 479 -15.46 3.78 1.37
C ASP A 479 -14.62 5.06 1.58
N PRO A 480 -13.34 4.95 1.97
CA PRO A 480 -12.54 6.12 2.40
C PRO A 480 -11.59 6.72 1.36
N PHE A 481 -11.05 5.94 0.39
CA PHE A 481 -9.87 6.37 -0.41
C PHE A 481 -9.88 5.99 -1.90
N GLY A 482 -9.68 4.70 -2.25
CA GLY A 482 -9.22 4.26 -3.58
C GLY A 482 -7.69 4.02 -3.63
N LEU A 483 -7.24 2.93 -4.27
CA LEU A 483 -5.93 2.28 -4.00
C LEU A 483 -5.03 2.17 -5.25
N LEU A 484 -3.71 1.91 -5.11
CA LEU A 484 -2.78 1.73 -6.25
C LEU A 484 -1.96 0.42 -6.28
N LEU A 485 -1.84 -0.18 -7.48
CA LEU A 485 -0.95 -1.33 -7.78
C LEU A 485 0.02 -1.07 -8.95
N PHE A 486 1.29 -1.50 -8.80
CA PHE A 486 2.27 -1.60 -9.89
C PHE A 486 2.71 -3.06 -10.13
N ALA A 487 2.48 -3.57 -11.35
CA ALA A 487 2.72 -4.97 -11.72
C ALA A 487 3.83 -5.12 -12.79
N PHE A 488 4.89 -5.88 -12.48
CA PHE A 488 6.11 -6.02 -13.29
C PHE A 488 6.36 -7.48 -13.73
N ASP A 489 6.18 -7.79 -15.02
CA ASP A 489 6.32 -9.17 -15.49
C ASP A 489 7.77 -9.61 -15.78
N GLY A 490 7.96 -10.93 -15.85
CA GLY A 490 9.22 -11.60 -16.17
C GLY A 490 9.66 -11.47 -17.63
N THR A 491 10.91 -11.82 -17.91
CA THR A 491 11.52 -11.66 -19.24
C THR A 491 10.70 -12.31 -20.35
N GLN A 492 10.49 -11.59 -21.45
CA GLN A 492 9.64 -11.96 -22.61
C GLN A 492 8.13 -12.12 -22.30
N ASN A 493 7.69 -11.95 -21.05
CA ASN A 493 6.28 -12.09 -20.69
C ASN A 493 5.47 -10.83 -21.01
N ASN A 494 4.24 -11.09 -21.45
CA ASN A 494 3.16 -10.13 -21.62
C ASN A 494 1.84 -10.81 -21.16
N ALA A 495 0.72 -10.09 -21.25
CA ALA A 495 -0.58 -10.53 -20.78
C ALA A 495 -1.04 -11.92 -21.31
N SER A 496 -0.67 -12.33 -22.53
CA SER A 496 -1.11 -13.62 -23.10
C SER A 496 -0.48 -14.84 -22.43
N ILE A 497 0.65 -14.65 -21.73
CA ILE A 497 1.37 -15.71 -20.99
C ILE A 497 0.62 -16.11 -19.70
N GLU A 498 -0.25 -15.24 -19.18
CA GLU A 498 -1.04 -15.46 -17.96
C GLU A 498 -0.21 -15.86 -16.74
N THR A 499 0.88 -15.12 -16.53
CA THR A 499 1.73 -15.25 -15.35
C THR A 499 0.96 -14.96 -14.06
N ASN A 500 1.52 -15.36 -12.93
CA ASN A 500 0.97 -15.05 -11.61
C ASN A 500 0.96 -13.54 -11.33
N VAL A 501 1.84 -12.75 -11.96
CA VAL A 501 1.76 -11.27 -11.97
C VAL A 501 0.51 -10.80 -12.69
N TRP A 502 0.23 -11.31 -13.90
CA TRP A 502 -0.99 -10.97 -14.64
C TRP A 502 -2.26 -11.41 -13.91
N LYS A 503 -2.29 -12.65 -13.38
CA LYS A 503 -3.41 -13.18 -12.60
C LYS A 503 -3.69 -12.34 -11.35
N PHE A 504 -2.66 -11.97 -10.57
CA PHE A 504 -2.79 -11.06 -9.42
C PHE A 504 -3.27 -9.66 -9.85
N TYR A 505 -2.73 -9.11 -10.94
CA TYR A 505 -3.18 -7.84 -11.52
C TYR A 505 -4.66 -7.87 -11.94
N LYS A 506 -5.16 -8.99 -12.48
CA LYS A 506 -6.59 -9.14 -12.80
C LYS A 506 -7.46 -9.28 -11.55
N LEU A 507 -6.97 -9.91 -10.46
CA LEU A 507 -7.66 -10.03 -9.18
C LEU A 507 -7.72 -8.71 -8.37
N TYR A 508 -6.69 -7.85 -8.46
CA TYR A 508 -6.62 -6.60 -7.69
C TYR A 508 -7.79 -5.67 -8.04
N GLU A 509 -8.51 -5.15 -7.05
CA GLU A 509 -9.67 -4.28 -7.28
C GLU A 509 -9.23 -2.85 -7.65
N GLY A 510 -9.65 -2.35 -8.82
CA GLY A 510 -9.23 -1.05 -9.35
C GLY A 510 -9.16 -0.96 -10.88
N LYS A 511 -9.13 0.25 -11.42
CA LYS A 511 -9.07 0.57 -12.85
C LYS A 511 -7.69 0.36 -13.45
N GLU A 512 -7.65 -0.30 -14.61
CA GLU A 512 -6.44 -0.40 -15.43
C GLU A 512 -5.99 0.97 -15.93
N ASN A 513 -4.69 1.29 -15.76
CA ASN A 513 -4.03 2.55 -16.13
C ASN A 513 -4.46 3.80 -15.32
N ILE A 514 -5.15 3.63 -14.19
CA ILE A 514 -5.46 4.73 -13.25
C ILE A 514 -5.12 4.28 -11.83
N ASP A 515 -5.64 3.11 -11.44
CA ASP A 515 -5.43 2.51 -10.11
C ASP A 515 -4.41 1.36 -10.18
N LYS A 516 -4.39 0.60 -11.29
CA LYS A 516 -3.42 -0.50 -11.48
C LYS A 516 -2.65 -0.42 -12.80
N PHE A 517 -1.34 -0.56 -12.72
CA PHE A 517 -0.41 -0.35 -13.84
C PHE A 517 0.42 -1.61 -14.14
N TYR A 518 0.06 -2.33 -15.21
CA TYR A 518 0.85 -3.45 -15.73
C TYR A 518 1.96 -3.01 -16.68
N VAL A 519 3.12 -3.65 -16.56
CA VAL A 519 4.22 -3.55 -17.52
C VAL A 519 4.77 -4.93 -17.88
N GLU A 520 4.84 -5.17 -19.19
CA GLU A 520 5.47 -6.32 -19.83
C GLU A 520 6.95 -6.39 -19.45
N GLY A 521 7.51 -7.60 -19.35
CA GLY A 521 8.90 -7.75 -18.91
C GLY A 521 9.95 -7.49 -20.00
N PRO A 522 11.24 -7.47 -19.65
CA PRO A 522 12.32 -7.18 -20.59
C PRO A 522 12.31 -8.11 -21.81
N GLY A 523 12.43 -7.54 -23.02
CA GLY A 523 12.40 -8.25 -24.29
C GLY A 523 11.02 -8.72 -24.78
N ALA A 524 9.91 -8.31 -24.17
CA ALA A 524 8.56 -8.77 -24.56
C ALA A 524 8.04 -8.19 -25.89
N THR A 525 8.50 -7.01 -26.33
CA THR A 525 8.05 -6.40 -27.60
C THR A 525 9.21 -5.83 -28.42
N PRO A 526 9.67 -6.52 -29.49
CA PRO A 526 10.82 -6.11 -30.31
C PRO A 526 10.71 -4.74 -30.97
N GLU A 527 9.48 -4.27 -31.26
CA GLU A 527 9.27 -3.02 -32.01
C GLU A 527 9.61 -1.76 -31.22
N LYS A 528 9.51 -1.82 -29.88
CA LYS A 528 9.75 -0.68 -28.98
C LYS A 528 11.25 -0.41 -28.70
N ALA A 529 12.15 -1.30 -29.11
CA ALA A 529 13.60 -1.12 -28.95
C ALA A 529 14.16 0.04 -29.80
N LYS A 530 13.37 0.59 -30.73
CA LYS A 530 13.78 1.62 -31.69
C LYS A 530 13.92 3.03 -31.12
N ASP A 531 13.33 3.29 -29.96
CA ASP A 531 13.34 4.59 -29.29
C ASP A 531 14.43 4.69 -28.19
N ASP A 532 15.27 3.66 -28.03
CA ASP A 532 16.40 3.65 -27.09
C ASP A 532 17.60 4.45 -27.65
N PRO A 533 18.18 5.42 -26.90
CA PRO A 533 19.39 6.14 -27.32
C PRO A 533 20.60 5.26 -27.68
N TRP A 534 20.64 4.01 -27.20
CA TRP A 534 21.71 3.04 -27.47
C TRP A 534 21.41 2.04 -28.59
N TRP A 535 20.26 2.18 -29.27
CA TRP A 535 19.83 1.33 -30.38
C TRP A 535 20.84 1.25 -31.55
N GLY A 536 21.76 2.22 -31.66
CA GLY A 536 22.79 2.24 -32.71
C GLY A 536 23.99 1.29 -32.56
N ILE A 537 24.11 0.49 -31.49
CA ILE A 537 25.38 -0.25 -31.20
C ILE A 537 25.28 -1.78 -31.33
N VAL A 538 24.15 -2.44 -31.03
CA VAL A 538 24.01 -3.91 -31.19
C VAL A 538 22.63 -4.32 -31.69
N ASP A 539 22.54 -4.67 -32.98
CA ASP A 539 21.29 -4.98 -33.69
C ASP A 539 20.85 -6.45 -33.53
N ILE A 540 20.33 -6.81 -32.33
CA ILE A 540 19.63 -8.10 -32.11
C ILE A 540 18.49 -7.93 -31.09
N PRO A 541 17.23 -8.33 -31.42
CA PRO A 541 16.10 -8.31 -30.47
C PRO A 541 16.26 -9.17 -29.20
N SER A 542 17.30 -10.02 -29.12
CA SER A 542 17.60 -10.80 -27.91
C SER A 542 18.30 -9.98 -26.82
N SER A 543 18.80 -8.77 -27.10
CA SER A 543 19.55 -7.94 -26.15
C SER A 543 18.72 -7.55 -24.91
N GLY A 544 17.48 -7.08 -25.12
CA GLY A 544 16.54 -6.77 -24.03
C GLY A 544 16.22 -7.96 -23.14
N ALA A 545 16.03 -9.14 -23.75
CA ALA A 545 15.76 -10.38 -23.03
C ALA A 545 17.01 -10.99 -22.36
N LEU A 546 18.22 -10.76 -22.89
CA LEU A 546 19.44 -11.35 -22.35
C LEU A 546 20.08 -10.48 -21.26
N TYR A 547 20.13 -9.16 -21.47
CA TYR A 547 20.82 -8.19 -20.62
C TYR A 547 19.91 -7.29 -19.80
N GLY A 548 18.60 -7.29 -20.04
CA GLY A 548 17.66 -6.39 -19.38
C GLY A 548 17.94 -4.92 -19.70
N SER A 549 18.23 -4.56 -20.96
CA SER A 549 18.39 -3.15 -21.36
C SER A 549 17.11 -2.36 -21.14
N ASP A 550 15.96 -2.96 -21.45
CA ASP A 550 14.62 -2.38 -21.27
C ASP A 550 14.29 -2.00 -19.81
N ARG A 551 15.12 -2.39 -18.83
CA ARG A 551 14.91 -2.04 -17.40
C ARG A 551 14.72 -0.54 -17.21
N TYR A 552 15.46 0.30 -17.93
CA TYR A 552 15.32 1.75 -17.83
C TYR A 552 13.98 2.24 -18.42
N ASN A 553 13.51 1.64 -19.51
CA ASN A 553 12.21 1.96 -20.11
C ASN A 553 11.04 1.47 -19.23
N ILE A 554 11.17 0.30 -18.61
CA ILE A 554 10.20 -0.27 -17.66
C ILE A 554 10.12 0.59 -16.38
N LEU A 555 11.27 0.93 -15.79
CA LEU A 555 11.36 1.84 -14.64
C LEU A 555 10.80 3.22 -14.98
N HIS A 556 11.19 3.79 -16.12
CA HIS A 556 10.69 5.08 -16.56
C HIS A 556 9.18 5.05 -16.81
N LYS A 557 8.61 4.00 -17.43
CA LYS A 557 7.16 3.89 -17.65
C LYS A 557 6.38 3.83 -16.32
N GLN A 558 6.81 2.99 -15.38
CA GLN A 558 6.12 2.86 -14.09
C GLN A 558 6.33 4.09 -13.19
N PHE A 559 7.52 4.70 -13.22
CA PHE A 559 7.76 5.98 -12.55
C PHE A 559 6.99 7.13 -13.21
N LYS A 560 6.78 7.11 -14.53
CA LYS A 560 5.92 8.06 -15.24
C LYS A 560 4.48 7.94 -14.76
N HIS A 561 3.90 6.72 -14.76
CA HIS A 561 2.55 6.48 -14.21
C HIS A 561 2.42 6.96 -12.77
N PHE A 562 3.41 6.62 -11.92
CA PHE A 562 3.45 7.05 -10.53
C PHE A 562 3.54 8.57 -10.40
N ILE A 563 4.43 9.24 -11.14
CA ILE A 563 4.57 10.70 -11.16
C ILE A 563 3.32 11.41 -11.69
N GLU A 564 2.66 10.89 -12.72
CA GLU A 564 1.39 11.44 -13.23
C GLU A 564 0.26 11.27 -12.21
N ASN A 565 0.23 10.17 -11.48
CA ASN A 565 -0.71 9.97 -10.37
C ASN A 565 -0.40 10.90 -9.17
N MET A 566 0.85 10.95 -8.70
CA MET A 566 1.28 11.84 -7.60
C MET A 566 1.16 13.34 -7.95
N GLN A 567 1.27 13.72 -9.23
CA GLN A 567 0.93 15.08 -9.70
C GLN A 567 -0.54 15.42 -9.47
N SER A 568 -1.46 14.48 -9.66
CA SER A 568 -2.89 14.72 -9.36
C SER A 568 -3.14 14.92 -7.86
N LYS A 569 -2.30 14.31 -7.02
CA LYS A 569 -2.32 14.36 -5.54
C LYS A 569 -1.32 15.38 -4.96
N ASN A 570 -0.78 16.29 -5.78
CA ASN A 570 0.26 17.22 -5.35
C ASN A 570 -0.25 18.29 -4.37
N GLY A 571 0.43 18.46 -3.24
CA GLY A 571 0.00 19.27 -2.09
C GLY A 571 -1.06 18.57 -1.25
N ASN A 572 -1.56 17.42 -1.71
CA ASN A 572 -2.48 16.55 -0.99
C ASN A 572 -1.65 15.69 -0.02
N PHE A 573 -1.07 16.34 1.01
CA PHE A 573 -0.80 15.69 2.31
C PHE A 573 -2.07 15.16 2.96
N ASP A 574 -3.19 15.47 2.32
CA ASP A 574 -4.36 14.64 2.18
C ASP A 574 -4.05 13.17 1.77
N GLU A 575 -3.93 12.83 0.50
CA GLU A 575 -4.11 11.44 0.08
C GLU A 575 -2.96 10.50 0.45
N ILE A 576 -3.01 9.83 1.62
CA ILE A 576 -2.18 8.65 1.90
C ILE A 576 -2.51 7.60 0.86
N THR A 577 -1.66 7.49 -0.15
CA THR A 577 -1.85 6.56 -1.24
C THR A 577 -1.09 5.26 -0.94
N PRO A 578 -1.77 4.15 -0.61
CA PRO A 578 -1.10 2.87 -0.47
C PRO A 578 -0.58 2.42 -1.83
N ILE A 579 0.70 2.06 -1.85
CA ILE A 579 1.43 1.57 -3.00
C ILE A 579 1.66 0.08 -2.82
N ASP A 580 1.01 -0.72 -3.65
CA ASP A 580 1.27 -2.15 -3.73
C ASP A 580 2.12 -2.46 -4.98
N ILE A 581 3.03 -3.43 -4.86
CA ILE A 581 3.90 -3.90 -5.95
C ILE A 581 3.73 -5.41 -6.11
N ILE A 582 3.67 -5.90 -7.35
CA ILE A 582 3.75 -7.32 -7.67
C ILE A 582 4.76 -7.55 -8.80
N GLY A 583 5.65 -8.53 -8.69
CA GLY A 583 6.71 -8.78 -9.67
C GLY A 583 7.06 -10.25 -9.88
N PHE A 584 7.58 -10.62 -11.05
CA PHE A 584 8.12 -11.95 -11.35
C PHE A 584 9.51 -11.89 -11.99
N SER A 585 10.43 -12.78 -11.64
CA SER A 585 11.70 -12.98 -12.36
C SER A 585 12.59 -11.72 -12.36
N ARG A 586 13.11 -11.30 -13.51
CA ARG A 586 13.77 -9.99 -13.66
C ARG A 586 12.80 -8.82 -13.49
N GLY A 587 11.50 -9.01 -13.69
CA GLY A 587 10.46 -8.06 -13.31
C GLY A 587 10.42 -7.83 -11.80
N ALA A 588 10.57 -8.88 -10.99
CA ALA A 588 10.71 -8.78 -9.52
C ALA A 588 12.01 -8.06 -9.11
N ALA A 589 13.14 -8.35 -9.78
CA ALA A 589 14.38 -7.60 -9.53
C ALA A 589 14.25 -6.11 -9.93
N ILE A 590 13.55 -5.80 -11.04
CA ILE A 590 13.27 -4.43 -11.48
C ILE A 590 12.27 -3.73 -10.54
N SER A 591 11.25 -4.43 -10.03
CA SER A 591 10.30 -3.87 -9.08
C SER A 591 10.96 -3.55 -7.73
N MET A 592 12.02 -4.28 -7.37
CA MET A 592 12.88 -3.95 -6.22
C MET A 592 13.87 -2.80 -6.49
N ILE A 593 14.21 -2.50 -7.75
CA ILE A 593 14.85 -1.22 -8.09
C ILE A 593 13.82 -0.08 -7.98
N PHE A 594 12.61 -0.30 -8.47
CA PHE A 594 11.52 0.69 -8.43
C PHE A 594 11.11 1.05 -7.00
N SER A 595 10.91 0.06 -6.12
CA SER A 595 10.54 0.24 -4.71
C SER A 595 11.56 1.10 -3.96
N ASN A 596 12.84 0.95 -4.30
CA ASN A 596 13.94 1.66 -3.66
C ASN A 596 14.15 3.05 -4.28
N TYR A 597 14.00 3.17 -5.60
CA TYR A 597 13.97 4.47 -6.26
C TYR A 597 12.82 5.33 -5.72
N LEU A 598 11.64 4.75 -5.54
CA LEU A 598 10.50 5.36 -4.84
C LEU A 598 10.86 5.72 -3.38
N ALA A 599 11.37 4.76 -2.59
CA ALA A 599 11.71 4.99 -1.19
C ALA A 599 12.73 6.13 -0.97
N ASN A 600 13.65 6.38 -1.90
CA ASN A 600 14.56 7.53 -1.83
C ASN A 600 13.86 8.90 -1.84
N PHE A 601 12.63 8.98 -2.38
CA PHE A 601 11.80 10.17 -2.35
C PHE A 601 10.78 10.16 -1.20
N VAL A 602 10.67 9.07 -0.43
CA VAL A 602 9.66 8.89 0.62
C VAL A 602 10.30 8.93 2.00
N LYS A 603 9.94 9.93 2.81
CA LYS A 603 10.43 10.07 4.19
C LYS A 603 9.27 10.19 5.17
N ASN A 604 9.15 9.26 6.13
CA ASN A 604 7.97 9.16 7.01
C ASN A 604 6.64 9.12 6.22
N GLY A 605 6.61 8.47 5.05
CA GLY A 605 5.44 8.47 4.16
C GLY A 605 5.23 9.74 3.33
N LEU A 606 6.06 10.77 3.47
CA LEU A 606 6.06 11.95 2.60
C LEU A 606 6.82 11.64 1.31
N PHE A 607 6.12 11.40 0.20
CA PHE A 607 6.74 11.49 -1.12
C PHE A 607 7.06 12.95 -1.45
N SER A 608 8.31 13.26 -1.79
CA SER A 608 8.74 14.57 -2.26
C SER A 608 9.65 14.45 -3.48
N PHE A 609 9.26 15.07 -4.59
CA PHE A 609 10.00 15.11 -5.85
C PHE A 609 10.08 16.54 -6.37
N GLN A 610 11.23 16.95 -6.90
CA GLN A 610 11.40 18.25 -7.55
C GLN A 610 12.29 18.08 -8.79
N GLY A 611 11.78 18.42 -9.96
CA GLY A 611 12.53 18.31 -11.22
C GLY A 611 11.69 18.73 -12.43
N SER A 612 12.29 18.73 -13.62
CA SER A 612 11.55 19.02 -14.85
C SER A 612 10.83 17.78 -15.36
N TYR A 613 9.52 17.89 -15.60
CA TYR A 613 8.68 16.83 -16.14
C TYR A 613 7.90 17.35 -17.36
N ASN A 614 7.96 16.64 -18.50
CA ASN A 614 7.44 17.10 -19.79
C ASN A 614 7.84 18.56 -20.15
N GLY A 615 9.08 18.95 -19.79
CA GLY A 615 9.60 20.30 -20.03
C GLY A 615 9.05 21.40 -19.12
N LYS A 616 8.42 21.04 -18.00
CA LYS A 616 7.92 21.97 -16.97
C LYS A 616 8.51 21.66 -15.61
N ASP A 617 8.97 22.69 -14.92
CA ASP A 617 9.43 22.56 -13.53
C ASP A 617 8.27 22.12 -12.65
N THR A 618 8.44 20.97 -12.02
CA THR A 618 7.40 20.23 -11.31
C THR A 618 7.93 19.86 -9.94
N SER A 619 7.38 20.50 -8.91
CA SER A 619 7.53 20.08 -7.52
C SER A 619 6.28 19.31 -7.11
N ILE A 620 6.45 18.12 -6.53
CA ILE A 620 5.39 17.23 -6.06
C ILE A 620 5.66 16.90 -4.60
N GLN A 621 4.67 17.10 -3.74
CA GLN A 621 4.70 16.59 -2.38
C GLN A 621 3.33 16.01 -1.99
N THR A 622 3.29 14.77 -1.51
CA THR A 622 2.04 14.04 -1.17
C THR A 622 2.32 12.88 -0.21
N CYS A 623 1.31 12.41 0.51
CA CYS A 623 1.43 11.20 1.31
C CYS A 623 1.46 9.94 0.43
N VAL A 624 2.25 8.94 0.81
CA VAL A 624 2.19 7.56 0.30
C VAL A 624 2.44 6.59 1.44
N ASP A 625 1.86 5.40 1.32
CA ASP A 625 2.10 4.28 2.22
C ASP A 625 2.75 3.14 1.43
N LEU A 626 3.90 2.65 1.90
CA LEU A 626 4.72 1.66 1.19
C LEU A 626 4.37 0.27 1.72
N ARG A 627 3.17 -0.19 1.34
CA ARG A 627 2.50 -1.31 1.98
C ARG A 627 3.07 -2.67 1.57
N PHE A 628 2.76 -3.12 0.35
CA PHE A 628 3.01 -4.50 -0.07
C PHE A 628 4.00 -4.62 -1.23
N ILE A 629 4.94 -5.56 -1.14
CA ILE A 629 5.65 -6.10 -2.30
C ILE A 629 5.46 -7.61 -2.36
N GLY A 630 4.82 -8.11 -3.41
CA GLY A 630 4.78 -9.54 -3.75
C GLY A 630 5.79 -9.88 -4.84
N LEU A 631 6.65 -10.87 -4.60
CA LEU A 631 7.70 -11.30 -5.53
C LEU A 631 7.58 -12.79 -5.85
N PHE A 632 7.46 -13.13 -7.13
CA PHE A 632 7.61 -14.47 -7.64
C PHE A 632 9.06 -14.65 -8.16
N ASP A 633 9.80 -15.57 -7.53
CA ASP A 633 11.18 -15.99 -7.82
C ASP A 633 12.11 -14.93 -8.43
N ALA A 634 12.60 -14.01 -7.60
CA ALA A 634 13.40 -12.87 -8.04
C ALA A 634 14.80 -13.27 -8.51
N VAL A 635 15.16 -12.83 -9.71
CA VAL A 635 16.46 -13.08 -10.35
C VAL A 635 17.00 -11.76 -10.91
N ALA A 636 18.03 -11.20 -10.27
CA ALA A 636 18.76 -10.06 -10.81
C ALA A 636 19.88 -10.53 -11.77
N GLN A 637 19.67 -10.24 -13.06
CA GLN A 637 20.59 -10.55 -14.17
C GLN A 637 20.57 -9.36 -15.15
N PHE A 638 21.23 -8.27 -14.74
CA PHE A 638 21.38 -7.05 -15.52
C PHE A 638 22.76 -7.02 -16.18
N GLY A 639 22.84 -6.59 -17.44
CA GLY A 639 24.06 -6.70 -18.24
C GLY A 639 24.42 -8.16 -18.53
N ALA A 640 25.61 -8.40 -19.07
CA ALA A 640 26.09 -9.77 -19.33
C ALA A 640 26.38 -10.48 -17.99
N ASN A 641 25.78 -11.66 -17.77
CA ASN A 641 25.98 -12.51 -16.58
C ASN A 641 25.84 -11.76 -15.24
N GLY A 642 24.94 -10.76 -15.16
CA GLY A 642 24.73 -9.97 -13.95
C GLY A 642 25.80 -8.89 -13.68
N ILE A 643 26.72 -8.59 -14.61
CA ILE A 643 27.77 -7.58 -14.39
C ILE A 643 27.20 -6.20 -14.01
N SER A 644 26.04 -5.79 -14.55
CA SER A 644 25.39 -4.53 -14.20
C SER A 644 24.58 -4.59 -12.89
N ASN A 645 24.53 -5.72 -12.18
CA ASN A 645 23.83 -5.81 -10.90
C ASN A 645 24.38 -4.83 -9.84
N ILE A 646 25.69 -4.56 -9.86
CA ILE A 646 26.34 -3.61 -8.93
C ILE A 646 25.86 -2.15 -9.10
N GLU A 647 25.38 -1.80 -10.30
CA GLU A 647 24.89 -0.45 -10.65
C GLU A 647 23.60 -0.08 -9.89
N HIS A 648 22.83 -1.08 -9.43
CA HIS A 648 21.43 -0.87 -9.01
C HIS A 648 21.16 -1.22 -7.55
N ILE A 649 20.48 -0.35 -6.81
CA ILE A 649 20.08 -0.60 -5.42
C ILE A 649 18.73 -1.31 -5.40
N TYR A 650 18.73 -2.63 -5.25
CA TYR A 650 17.52 -3.47 -5.14
C TYR A 650 17.48 -4.29 -3.83
N THR A 651 18.02 -3.76 -2.74
CA THR A 651 17.86 -4.33 -1.38
C THR A 651 16.41 -4.28 -0.90
N ALA A 652 16.03 -5.13 0.04
CA ALA A 652 14.85 -4.84 0.87
C ALA A 652 15.08 -3.52 1.63
N GLN A 653 14.03 -2.71 1.77
CA GLN A 653 14.07 -1.47 2.55
C GLN A 653 13.10 -1.60 3.73
N PRO A 654 13.51 -1.29 4.98
CA PRO A 654 12.64 -1.38 6.16
C PRO A 654 11.40 -0.47 6.11
N SER A 655 11.34 0.46 5.15
CA SER A 655 10.18 1.32 4.92
C SER A 655 8.96 0.61 4.33
N TRP A 656 9.10 -0.65 3.89
CA TRP A 656 7.99 -1.45 3.35
C TRP A 656 7.38 -2.33 4.43
N GLU A 657 6.04 -2.31 4.58
CA GLU A 657 5.35 -3.07 5.65
C GLU A 657 5.54 -4.58 5.48
N LEU A 658 5.36 -5.11 4.25
CA LEU A 658 5.59 -6.52 3.95
C LEU A 658 6.17 -6.74 2.56
N ILE A 659 7.23 -7.54 2.49
CA ILE A 659 7.81 -8.10 1.27
C ILE A 659 7.65 -9.62 1.30
N ALA A 660 6.68 -10.14 0.54
CA ALA A 660 6.41 -11.56 0.40
C ALA A 660 7.12 -12.13 -0.84
N HIS A 661 8.02 -13.08 -0.67
CA HIS A 661 8.83 -13.66 -1.74
C HIS A 661 8.59 -15.18 -1.84
N ALA A 662 7.94 -15.62 -2.93
CA ALA A 662 7.77 -17.03 -3.27
C ALA A 662 8.98 -17.50 -4.10
N VAL A 663 9.60 -18.61 -3.69
CA VAL A 663 10.95 -19.02 -4.13
C VAL A 663 10.94 -20.41 -4.77
N ALA A 664 11.58 -20.56 -5.94
CA ALA A 664 11.76 -21.85 -6.60
C ALA A 664 12.73 -22.75 -5.81
N LEU A 665 12.28 -23.97 -5.48
CA LEU A 665 13.12 -25.00 -4.87
C LEU A 665 13.79 -25.90 -5.93
N ASN A 666 13.27 -25.96 -7.16
CA ASN A 666 13.80 -26.80 -8.24
C ASN A 666 14.43 -25.97 -9.39
N GLU A 667 15.00 -24.80 -9.07
CA GLU A 667 15.87 -24.05 -9.99
C GLU A 667 17.36 -24.32 -9.69
N TYR A 668 18.17 -24.45 -10.75
CA TYR A 668 19.60 -24.78 -10.62
C TYR A 668 20.55 -24.06 -11.60
N ARG A 669 20.05 -23.22 -12.49
CA ARG A 669 20.89 -22.53 -13.49
C ARG A 669 21.75 -21.46 -12.83
N SER A 670 23.07 -21.51 -13.03
CA SER A 670 24.02 -20.47 -12.55
C SER A 670 23.75 -19.08 -13.14
N LEU A 671 23.13 -19.02 -14.33
CA LEU A 671 22.64 -17.78 -14.93
C LEU A 671 21.29 -17.30 -14.37
N PHE A 672 20.66 -18.03 -13.43
CA PHE A 672 19.46 -17.61 -12.70
C PHE A 672 19.69 -17.71 -11.17
N PRO A 673 20.69 -16.98 -10.62
CA PRO A 673 20.99 -17.01 -9.20
C PRO A 673 19.82 -16.45 -8.38
N PHE A 674 19.53 -17.11 -7.27
CA PHE A 674 18.49 -16.72 -6.34
C PHE A 674 18.86 -15.38 -5.69
N THR A 675 18.04 -14.35 -5.85
CA THR A 675 18.25 -13.09 -5.13
C THR A 675 17.52 -13.15 -3.79
N THR A 676 18.22 -13.47 -2.70
CA THR A 676 17.60 -13.46 -1.37
C THR A 676 17.37 -12.03 -0.90
N TYR A 677 16.21 -11.80 -0.30
CA TYR A 677 15.87 -10.57 0.41
C TYR A 677 15.69 -10.81 1.90
N LYS A 678 15.51 -12.07 2.36
CA LYS A 678 15.32 -12.35 3.79
C LYS A 678 16.53 -11.96 4.62
N THR A 679 17.71 -12.12 4.07
CA THR A 679 18.98 -11.73 4.70
C THR A 679 19.65 -10.61 3.91
N SER A 680 20.54 -9.86 4.58
CA SER A 680 21.36 -8.83 3.95
C SER A 680 22.75 -8.78 4.57
N ARG A 681 23.75 -8.62 3.71
CA ARG A 681 25.17 -8.62 4.07
C ARG A 681 25.64 -7.18 4.30
N ILE A 682 25.86 -6.80 5.56
CA ILE A 682 26.39 -5.48 5.94
C ILE A 682 27.84 -5.61 6.42
N LYS A 683 28.63 -4.53 6.34
CA LYS A 683 29.98 -4.53 6.95
C LYS A 683 29.85 -4.78 8.45
N ASN A 684 30.74 -5.60 9.02
CA ASN A 684 30.70 -5.94 10.43
C ASN A 684 31.05 -4.71 11.31
N PRO A 685 30.15 -4.23 12.20
CA PRO A 685 30.41 -3.05 13.03
C PRO A 685 31.59 -3.17 13.99
N THR A 686 32.09 -4.39 14.28
CA THR A 686 33.29 -4.57 15.10
C THR A 686 34.60 -4.29 14.35
N GLY A 687 34.55 -4.14 13.02
CA GLY A 687 35.73 -3.97 12.18
C GLY A 687 36.63 -5.21 12.06
N ASP A 688 36.16 -6.40 12.48
CA ASP A 688 36.95 -7.64 12.46
C ASP A 688 37.44 -7.99 11.03
N PRO A 689 38.76 -7.97 10.76
CA PRO A 689 39.30 -8.30 9.44
C PRO A 689 39.06 -9.76 9.01
N ASN A 690 38.80 -10.66 9.96
CA ASN A 690 38.55 -12.08 9.71
C ASN A 690 37.07 -12.37 9.44
N ASN A 691 36.18 -11.47 9.88
CA ASN A 691 34.75 -11.51 9.62
C ASN A 691 34.25 -10.12 9.17
N PRO A 692 34.65 -9.63 7.98
CA PRO A 692 34.42 -8.25 7.55
C PRO A 692 32.95 -7.91 7.25
N TYR A 693 32.07 -8.91 7.22
CA TYR A 693 30.63 -8.74 6.98
C TYR A 693 29.82 -9.57 7.97
N MET A 694 28.73 -9.01 8.50
CA MET A 694 27.71 -9.78 9.20
C MET A 694 26.46 -9.92 8.33
N ILE A 695 25.72 -11.01 8.55
CA ILE A 695 24.41 -11.22 7.95
C ILE A 695 23.36 -10.77 8.96
N VAL A 696 22.46 -9.89 8.52
CA VAL A 696 21.27 -9.47 9.28
C VAL A 696 20.02 -9.97 8.58
N GLU A 697 19.00 -10.36 9.34
CA GLU A 697 17.67 -10.66 8.79
C GLU A 697 16.84 -9.38 8.63
N ASN A 698 16.11 -9.30 7.53
CA ASN A 698 15.08 -8.29 7.32
C ASN A 698 13.77 -8.81 7.95
N PRO A 699 13.19 -8.14 8.97
CA PRO A 699 12.00 -8.62 9.66
C PRO A 699 10.77 -8.63 8.73
N ASN A 700 10.58 -7.54 7.97
CA ASN A 700 9.45 -7.31 7.07
C ASN A 700 9.49 -8.17 5.78
N VAL A 701 10.45 -9.10 5.67
CA VAL A 701 10.56 -10.04 4.54
C VAL A 701 10.11 -11.43 4.98
N ILE A 702 9.15 -12.00 4.25
CA ILE A 702 8.76 -13.41 4.33
C ILE A 702 9.20 -14.08 3.03
N GLU A 703 10.10 -15.06 3.12
CA GLU A 703 10.73 -15.70 1.96
C GLU A 703 10.48 -17.21 2.03
N GLN A 704 9.61 -17.72 1.16
CA GLN A 704 9.01 -19.05 1.26
C GLN A 704 9.30 -19.89 0.01
N GLY A 705 9.91 -21.06 0.23
CA GLY A 705 10.16 -22.03 -0.83
C GLY A 705 8.90 -22.77 -1.29
N PHE A 706 8.79 -23.05 -2.58
CA PHE A 706 7.80 -23.97 -3.16
C PHE A 706 8.45 -24.88 -4.21
N LEU A 707 7.90 -26.09 -4.39
CA LEU A 707 8.26 -26.94 -5.53
C LEU A 707 7.96 -26.24 -6.85
N GLY A 708 8.85 -26.45 -7.80
CA GLY A 708 8.81 -25.81 -9.10
C GLY A 708 10.15 -25.24 -9.53
N ASN A 709 10.36 -25.16 -10.84
CA ASN A 709 11.40 -24.32 -11.41
C ASN A 709 11.00 -22.83 -11.35
N HIS A 710 11.83 -21.94 -11.88
CA HIS A 710 11.53 -20.52 -11.99
C HIS A 710 10.17 -20.20 -12.65
N THR A 711 9.81 -20.91 -13.72
CA THR A 711 8.58 -20.71 -14.51
C THR A 711 7.33 -21.20 -13.77
N ASP A 712 7.43 -22.27 -12.98
CA ASP A 712 6.35 -22.78 -12.12
C ASP A 712 5.90 -21.72 -11.11
N ILE A 713 6.85 -21.10 -10.41
CA ILE A 713 6.57 -20.06 -9.38
C ILE A 713 5.87 -18.83 -10.01
N GLY A 714 6.28 -18.47 -11.23
CA GLY A 714 5.66 -17.41 -12.03
C GLY A 714 4.39 -17.82 -12.78
N GLY A 715 4.00 -19.10 -12.75
CA GLY A 715 2.81 -19.61 -13.43
C GLY A 715 2.80 -19.47 -14.96
N GLY A 716 3.97 -19.47 -15.60
CA GLY A 716 4.17 -19.06 -17.00
C GLY A 716 4.46 -20.19 -18.01
N THR A 717 4.05 -21.44 -17.73
CA THR A 717 4.38 -22.62 -18.55
C THR A 717 3.47 -22.82 -19.78
N LYS A 718 2.39 -22.03 -19.85
CA LYS A 718 1.24 -22.14 -20.77
C LYS A 718 1.55 -22.70 -22.16
N TYR A 719 2.51 -22.12 -22.89
CA TYR A 719 2.77 -22.45 -24.30
C TYR A 719 3.62 -23.71 -24.52
N ASP A 720 4.40 -24.17 -23.52
CA ASP A 720 5.31 -25.33 -23.66
C ASP A 720 4.67 -26.68 -23.20
N ASP A 721 3.48 -26.61 -22.59
CA ASP A 721 2.79 -27.78 -22.01
C ASP A 721 1.72 -28.39 -22.92
N ILE A 722 1.16 -27.62 -23.85
CA ILE A 722 -0.11 -27.90 -24.56
C ILE A 722 -0.06 -29.14 -25.45
N ASP A 723 1.02 -29.31 -26.21
CA ASP A 723 1.28 -30.47 -27.09
C ASP A 723 2.35 -31.41 -26.50
N ASN A 724 2.80 -31.14 -25.27
CA ASN A 724 3.88 -31.88 -24.64
C ASN A 724 3.47 -33.33 -24.38
N LYS A 725 4.21 -34.28 -24.95
CA LYS A 725 3.97 -35.74 -24.82
C LYS A 725 3.99 -36.26 -23.37
N TYR A 726 4.50 -35.47 -22.43
CA TYR A 726 4.53 -35.77 -20.99
C TYR A 726 3.41 -35.08 -20.20
N ASN A 727 2.55 -34.30 -20.85
CA ASN A 727 1.36 -33.74 -20.23
C ASN A 727 0.21 -34.77 -20.31
N PRO A 728 -0.32 -35.29 -19.19
CA PRO A 728 -1.44 -36.22 -19.19
C PRO A 728 -2.77 -35.55 -19.61
N LYS A 729 -2.85 -34.21 -19.58
CA LYS A 729 -4.06 -33.43 -19.89
C LYS A 729 -3.81 -32.53 -21.11
N LYS A 730 -3.96 -33.10 -22.30
CA LYS A 730 -3.90 -32.40 -23.59
C LYS A 730 -4.73 -31.10 -23.58
N ASP A 731 -4.20 -30.03 -24.16
CA ASP A 731 -4.82 -28.70 -24.24
C ASP A 731 -5.08 -28.03 -22.86
N ILE A 732 -4.45 -28.51 -21.78
CA ILE A 732 -4.50 -27.93 -20.44
C ILE A 732 -3.05 -27.80 -19.92
N PRO A 733 -2.52 -26.59 -19.70
CA PRO A 733 -1.15 -26.42 -19.19
C PRO A 733 -1.02 -26.83 -17.72
N GLY A 734 0.21 -26.81 -17.20
CA GLY A 734 0.48 -27.00 -15.77
C GLY A 734 -0.10 -25.85 -14.93
N ASP A 735 -0.70 -26.17 -13.79
CA ASP A 735 -1.30 -25.19 -12.86
C ASP A 735 -0.72 -25.23 -11.43
N LEU A 736 0.47 -25.85 -11.27
CA LEU A 736 1.23 -25.85 -10.01
C LEU A 736 1.46 -24.43 -9.44
N GLY A 737 1.67 -23.45 -10.32
CA GLY A 737 1.82 -22.03 -9.96
C GLY A 737 0.59 -21.40 -9.30
N ASN A 738 -0.60 -22.02 -9.34
CA ASN A 738 -1.75 -21.51 -8.58
C ASN A 738 -1.52 -21.63 -7.06
N ILE A 739 -0.64 -22.52 -6.59
CA ILE A 739 -0.27 -22.64 -5.17
C ILE A 739 0.50 -21.39 -4.70
N THR A 740 1.48 -20.93 -5.50
CA THR A 740 2.27 -19.73 -5.15
C THR A 740 1.43 -18.46 -5.26
N LEU A 741 0.53 -18.39 -6.26
CA LEU A 741 -0.45 -17.32 -6.39
C LEU A 741 -1.40 -17.25 -5.19
N ALA A 742 -1.94 -18.38 -4.73
CA ALA A 742 -2.85 -18.42 -3.59
C ALA A 742 -2.16 -17.99 -2.28
N TRP A 743 -0.90 -18.38 -2.08
CA TRP A 743 -0.11 -17.91 -0.94
C TRP A 743 0.11 -16.40 -1.01
N MET A 744 0.54 -15.88 -2.16
CA MET A 744 0.76 -14.45 -2.40
C MET A 744 -0.51 -13.62 -2.21
N HIS A 745 -1.65 -14.11 -2.73
CA HIS A 745 -2.99 -13.54 -2.52
C HIS A 745 -3.33 -13.45 -1.03
N THR A 746 -2.97 -14.48 -0.26
CA THR A 746 -3.21 -14.47 1.20
C THR A 746 -2.33 -13.45 1.92
N GLN A 747 -1.04 -13.33 1.56
CA GLN A 747 -0.15 -12.33 2.17
C GLN A 747 -0.68 -10.90 1.92
N ALA A 748 -1.09 -10.61 0.68
CA ALA A 748 -1.70 -9.33 0.32
C ALA A 748 -3.03 -9.08 1.07
N SER A 749 -3.94 -10.06 1.08
CA SER A 749 -5.26 -9.95 1.72
C SER A 749 -5.16 -9.71 3.23
N GLN A 750 -4.20 -10.34 3.91
CA GLN A 750 -3.97 -10.17 5.34
C GLN A 750 -3.47 -8.76 5.70
N LEU A 751 -2.82 -8.08 4.75
CA LEU A 751 -2.33 -6.69 4.85
C LEU A 751 -3.38 -5.65 4.40
N GLY A 752 -4.63 -6.07 4.15
CA GLY A 752 -5.69 -5.17 3.69
C GLY A 752 -5.54 -4.68 2.25
N VAL A 753 -4.80 -5.38 1.40
CA VAL A 753 -4.83 -5.16 -0.06
C VAL A 753 -6.21 -5.58 -0.58
N ASP A 754 -6.88 -4.72 -1.36
CA ASP A 754 -8.19 -5.05 -1.92
C ASP A 754 -8.03 -5.91 -3.17
N ILE A 755 -8.29 -7.21 -3.02
CA ILE A 755 -8.04 -8.21 -4.04
C ILE A 755 -9.18 -9.23 -4.04
N ALA A 756 -9.79 -9.41 -5.22
CA ALA A 756 -10.92 -10.29 -5.41
C ALA A 756 -10.57 -11.76 -5.03
N PRO A 757 -11.53 -12.58 -4.60
CA PRO A 757 -11.28 -13.99 -4.26
C PRO A 757 -10.70 -14.79 -5.45
N LEU A 758 -9.88 -15.80 -5.16
CA LEU A 758 -9.33 -16.73 -6.18
C LEU A 758 -10.42 -17.48 -6.99
N SER A 759 -11.66 -17.51 -6.50
CA SER A 759 -12.82 -18.08 -7.19
C SER A 759 -13.48 -17.14 -8.20
N SER A 760 -13.00 -15.90 -8.35
CA SER A 760 -13.54 -14.91 -9.27
C SER A 760 -13.32 -15.29 -10.74
N ALA A 761 -14.31 -15.01 -11.59
CA ALA A 761 -14.29 -15.39 -12.99
C ALA A 761 -13.41 -14.45 -13.84
N ILE A 762 -12.11 -14.75 -13.91
CA ILE A 762 -11.15 -14.01 -14.74
C ILE A 762 -11.07 -14.61 -16.15
N GLU A 763 -11.24 -13.78 -17.18
CA GLU A 763 -10.97 -14.19 -18.57
C GLU A 763 -9.48 -14.51 -18.80
N GLY A 764 -9.23 -15.56 -19.56
CA GLY A 764 -7.95 -15.89 -20.17
C GLY A 764 -8.15 -16.58 -21.53
N THR A 765 -7.10 -17.14 -22.11
CA THR A 765 -7.15 -17.91 -23.37
C THR A 765 -6.69 -19.35 -23.18
N LYS A 766 -7.49 -20.29 -23.72
CA LYS A 766 -7.11 -21.68 -23.92
C LYS A 766 -6.54 -21.81 -25.33
N ILE A 767 -5.48 -22.59 -25.50
CA ILE A 767 -4.88 -22.88 -26.82
C ILE A 767 -5.22 -24.31 -27.22
N ASN A 768 -5.59 -24.49 -28.48
CA ASN A 768 -5.88 -25.79 -29.07
C ASN A 768 -4.63 -26.32 -29.81
N SER A 769 -3.96 -27.34 -29.27
CA SER A 769 -2.75 -27.98 -29.84
C SER A 769 -2.90 -28.48 -31.28
N THR A 770 -4.14 -28.63 -31.77
CA THR A 770 -4.44 -29.24 -33.07
C THR A 770 -4.71 -28.18 -34.14
N THR A 771 -5.04 -26.95 -33.74
CA THR A 771 -5.26 -25.80 -34.67
C THR A 771 -4.33 -24.62 -34.41
N ASN A 772 -3.62 -24.60 -33.28
CA ASN A 772 -2.85 -23.47 -32.74
C ASN A 772 -3.67 -22.17 -32.65
N GLN A 773 -4.96 -22.28 -32.36
CA GLN A 773 -5.86 -21.16 -32.15
C GLN A 773 -6.09 -20.91 -30.66
N GLU A 774 -6.23 -19.63 -30.30
CA GLU A 774 -6.63 -19.18 -28.96
C GLU A 774 -8.16 -19.01 -28.88
N GLU A 775 -8.75 -19.63 -27.86
CA GLU A 775 -10.18 -19.58 -27.52
C GLU A 775 -10.33 -18.90 -26.15
N LYS A 776 -11.32 -18.02 -25.94
CA LYS A 776 -11.56 -17.44 -24.61
C LYS A 776 -12.01 -18.50 -23.61
N THR A 777 -11.46 -18.45 -22.39
CA THR A 777 -11.83 -19.31 -21.25
C THR A 777 -11.92 -18.47 -19.96
N ILE A 778 -12.46 -19.06 -18.90
CA ILE A 778 -12.29 -18.56 -17.53
C ILE A 778 -11.13 -19.32 -16.87
N LEU A 779 -10.27 -18.61 -16.14
CA LEU A 779 -9.17 -19.16 -15.35
C LEU A 779 -9.67 -19.63 -13.98
N ALA A 780 -9.49 -20.92 -13.67
CA ALA A 780 -9.89 -21.50 -12.39
C ALA A 780 -8.78 -21.36 -11.33
N LEU A 781 -8.53 -20.13 -10.85
CA LEU A 781 -7.39 -19.82 -9.98
C LEU A 781 -7.51 -20.42 -8.57
N ASN A 782 -8.72 -20.73 -8.09
CA ASN A 782 -8.94 -21.47 -6.85
C ASN A 782 -8.78 -23.01 -7.01
N LYS A 783 -8.08 -23.48 -8.05
CA LYS A 783 -7.91 -24.90 -8.34
C LYS A 783 -6.48 -25.28 -8.71
N VAL A 784 -6.15 -26.54 -8.44
CA VAL A 784 -4.99 -27.24 -9.00
C VAL A 784 -5.49 -28.54 -9.62
N ASN A 785 -5.38 -28.66 -10.93
CA ASN A 785 -5.98 -29.71 -11.75
C ASN A 785 -4.92 -30.44 -12.60
N ASN A 786 -3.79 -29.80 -12.88
CA ASN A 786 -2.67 -30.36 -13.65
C ASN A 786 -1.33 -29.98 -12.96
N PRO A 787 -1.01 -30.59 -11.79
CA PRO A 787 0.18 -30.26 -10.99
C PRO A 787 1.46 -30.86 -11.59
N LEU A 788 1.86 -30.31 -12.74
CA LEU A 788 3.10 -30.63 -13.44
C LEU A 788 4.30 -29.94 -12.76
N LEU A 789 5.39 -30.67 -12.55
CA LEU A 789 6.66 -30.16 -12.05
C LEU A 789 7.65 -30.05 -13.21
N HIS A 790 8.17 -28.85 -13.51
CA HIS A 790 9.00 -28.61 -14.69
C HIS A 790 10.51 -28.61 -14.39
N GLY A 791 11.30 -28.99 -15.39
CA GLY A 791 12.76 -28.89 -15.35
C GLY A 791 13.27 -27.52 -15.82
N THR A 792 14.52 -27.18 -15.52
CA THR A 792 15.09 -25.86 -15.83
C THR A 792 15.63 -25.80 -17.28
N TYR A 793 15.47 -24.66 -17.94
CA TYR A 793 15.83 -24.48 -19.36
C TYR A 793 17.17 -23.74 -19.52
N GLY A 794 18.19 -24.35 -20.14
CA GLY A 794 19.38 -23.60 -20.58
C GLY A 794 20.65 -24.36 -20.98
N GLU A 795 20.90 -25.60 -20.52
CA GLU A 795 22.19 -26.29 -20.78
C GLU A 795 22.21 -27.18 -22.04
N TYR A 796 21.07 -27.45 -22.67
CA TYR A 796 20.95 -28.49 -23.72
C TYR A 796 20.96 -27.96 -25.16
N SER A 797 21.23 -26.67 -25.38
CA SER A 797 21.35 -26.07 -26.72
C SER A 797 22.79 -25.99 -27.26
N GLY A 798 23.77 -26.59 -26.57
CA GLY A 798 25.18 -26.52 -26.96
C GLY A 798 26.05 -27.73 -26.58
N VAL A 799 25.50 -28.75 -25.92
CA VAL A 799 26.23 -29.99 -25.59
C VAL A 799 26.05 -30.98 -26.73
N THR A 800 27.13 -31.23 -27.49
CA THR A 800 27.15 -32.16 -28.63
C THR A 800 27.33 -33.63 -28.26
N ASP A 801 27.68 -33.91 -27.01
CA ASP A 801 28.10 -35.23 -26.55
C ASP A 801 27.10 -35.90 -25.59
N TYR A 802 26.92 -37.20 -25.76
CA TYR A 802 25.94 -38.04 -25.07
C TYR A 802 26.35 -38.39 -23.61
N GLU A 803 26.53 -37.37 -22.76
CA GLU A 803 26.58 -37.57 -21.30
C GLU A 803 25.20 -38.08 -20.80
N PRO A 804 25.12 -39.22 -20.10
CA PRO A 804 23.84 -39.85 -19.75
C PRO A 804 23.07 -39.03 -18.71
N TYR A 805 21.89 -38.53 -19.09
CA TYR A 805 20.98 -37.70 -18.28
C TYR A 805 20.91 -38.12 -16.81
N ASN A 806 21.70 -37.46 -15.97
CA ASN A 806 21.97 -37.92 -14.62
C ASN A 806 20.88 -37.46 -13.63
N TYR A 807 20.40 -38.37 -12.79
CA TYR A 807 19.38 -38.12 -11.77
C TYR A 807 19.77 -36.98 -10.82
N THR A 808 21.08 -36.74 -10.62
CA THR A 808 21.65 -35.69 -9.77
C THR A 808 21.16 -34.28 -10.08
N LYS A 809 20.73 -33.97 -11.33
CA LYS A 809 20.19 -32.64 -11.66
C LYS A 809 18.76 -32.39 -11.14
N ARG A 810 18.06 -33.39 -10.59
CA ARG A 810 16.69 -33.25 -10.03
C ARG A 810 16.66 -32.59 -8.65
N THR A 811 17.78 -32.71 -7.92
CA THR A 811 18.02 -32.09 -6.61
C THR A 811 19.20 -31.13 -6.66
N ALA A 812 19.64 -30.72 -7.86
CA ALA A 812 20.69 -29.72 -8.03
C ALA A 812 20.23 -28.34 -7.56
N GLU A 813 21.21 -27.47 -7.31
CA GLU A 813 21.00 -26.20 -6.62
C GLU A 813 21.58 -25.03 -7.38
N ARG A 814 20.78 -23.97 -7.51
CA ARG A 814 21.29 -22.68 -7.98
C ARG A 814 22.17 -22.06 -6.90
N GLU A 815 23.02 -21.15 -7.35
CA GLU A 815 23.61 -20.18 -6.45
C GLU A 815 22.55 -19.24 -5.88
N TYR A 816 22.82 -18.68 -4.70
CA TYR A 816 22.18 -17.45 -4.23
C TYR A 816 23.16 -16.28 -4.27
N GLN A 817 22.62 -15.08 -4.41
CA GLN A 817 23.31 -13.80 -4.39
C GLN A 817 22.55 -12.81 -3.49
N TYR A 818 23.27 -11.89 -2.86
CA TYR A 818 22.66 -10.70 -2.28
C TYR A 818 22.42 -9.64 -3.38
N PRO A 819 21.58 -8.63 -3.11
CA PRO A 819 21.48 -7.46 -3.97
C PRO A 819 22.82 -6.74 -4.15
N ARG A 820 23.04 -6.14 -5.33
CA ARG A 820 24.32 -5.52 -5.77
C ARG A 820 25.48 -6.50 -5.90
N GLN A 821 25.24 -7.74 -6.31
CA GLN A 821 26.28 -8.74 -6.59
C GLN A 821 26.16 -9.28 -8.02
N THR A 822 27.31 -9.51 -8.67
CA THR A 822 27.37 -9.99 -10.07
C THR A 822 27.24 -11.51 -10.18
N HIS A 823 27.61 -12.24 -9.13
CA HIS A 823 27.74 -13.69 -9.10
C HIS A 823 27.20 -14.23 -7.78
N GLY A 824 27.00 -15.55 -7.72
CA GLY A 824 26.61 -16.22 -6.48
C GLY A 824 27.68 -16.19 -5.40
N GLU A 825 27.26 -16.10 -4.14
CA GLU A 825 28.12 -16.24 -2.96
C GLU A 825 28.23 -17.70 -2.49
N GLY A 826 27.15 -18.47 -2.64
CA GLY A 826 27.03 -19.84 -2.16
C GLY A 826 25.84 -20.56 -2.80
N LYS A 827 25.55 -21.80 -2.38
CA LYS A 827 24.44 -22.63 -2.85
C LYS A 827 23.18 -22.46 -2.02
N GLN A 828 22.01 -22.63 -2.65
CA GLN A 828 20.72 -22.45 -1.99
C GLN A 828 20.54 -23.32 -0.73
N SER A 829 21.22 -24.49 -0.61
CA SER A 829 21.27 -25.30 0.62
C SER A 829 21.75 -24.58 1.88
N GLU A 830 22.60 -23.57 1.75
CA GLU A 830 23.15 -22.80 2.86
C GLU A 830 22.09 -21.94 3.56
N LEU A 831 21.01 -21.60 2.85
CA LEU A 831 19.89 -20.83 3.38
C LEU A 831 18.85 -21.75 4.04
N ALA A 832 18.84 -21.78 5.37
CA ALA A 832 18.04 -22.71 6.16
C ALA A 832 16.52 -22.67 5.91
N HIS A 833 15.99 -21.54 5.40
CA HIS A 833 14.57 -21.33 5.09
C HIS A 833 14.14 -21.73 3.67
N VAL A 834 15.08 -21.89 2.72
CA VAL A 834 14.77 -22.20 1.30
C VAL A 834 15.71 -23.24 0.65
N GLY A 835 16.61 -23.86 1.42
CA GLY A 835 17.62 -24.79 0.92
C GLY A 835 17.19 -26.25 0.78
N GLU A 836 18.18 -27.13 0.55
CA GLU A 836 18.01 -28.58 0.33
C GLU A 836 17.03 -29.25 1.28
N LYS A 837 17.18 -29.07 2.60
CA LYS A 837 16.30 -29.70 3.61
C LYS A 837 14.84 -29.23 3.51
N VAL A 838 14.60 -28.05 2.95
CA VAL A 838 13.25 -27.55 2.64
C VAL A 838 12.75 -28.21 1.36
N ARG A 839 13.55 -28.23 0.28
CA ARG A 839 13.25 -29.01 -0.94
C ARG A 839 12.91 -30.48 -0.64
N GLU A 840 13.69 -31.16 0.18
CA GLU A 840 13.43 -32.56 0.59
C GLU A 840 12.09 -32.73 1.31
N LYS A 841 11.77 -31.87 2.28
CA LYS A 841 10.45 -31.88 2.95
C LYS A 841 9.32 -31.75 1.95
N HIS A 842 9.40 -30.75 1.06
CA HIS A 842 8.38 -30.47 0.06
C HIS A 842 8.24 -31.63 -0.95
N LEU A 843 9.35 -32.20 -1.45
CA LEU A 843 9.35 -33.35 -2.38
C LEU A 843 8.68 -34.59 -1.75
N ASN A 844 8.96 -34.86 -0.48
CA ASN A 844 8.35 -35.97 0.25
C ASN A 844 6.85 -35.73 0.51
N ALA A 845 6.48 -34.52 0.96
CA ALA A 845 5.08 -34.16 1.20
C ALA A 845 4.21 -34.20 -0.07
N ALA A 846 4.78 -33.78 -1.20
CA ALA A 846 4.12 -33.77 -2.50
C ALA A 846 4.13 -35.13 -3.23
N ASN A 847 4.72 -36.18 -2.64
CA ASN A 847 4.78 -37.53 -3.22
C ASN A 847 5.23 -37.53 -4.70
N VAL A 848 6.32 -36.81 -5.00
CA VAL A 848 6.71 -36.48 -6.38
C VAL A 848 7.10 -37.71 -7.19
N GLN A 849 6.36 -37.97 -8.28
CA GLN A 849 6.70 -38.98 -9.26
C GLN A 849 7.51 -38.38 -10.40
N PHE A 850 8.82 -38.62 -10.43
CA PHE A 850 9.67 -38.14 -11.52
C PHE A 850 9.59 -39.02 -12.77
N ILE A 851 9.48 -38.39 -13.94
CA ILE A 851 9.39 -39.06 -15.24
C ILE A 851 10.74 -39.70 -15.62
N ASN A 852 10.72 -40.87 -16.26
CA ASN A 852 11.93 -41.52 -16.77
C ASN A 852 12.25 -41.05 -18.21
N ILE A 853 13.35 -40.32 -18.37
CA ILE A 853 13.74 -39.65 -19.63
C ILE A 853 14.84 -40.37 -20.43
N TYR A 854 15.29 -41.56 -20.02
CA TYR A 854 16.44 -42.29 -20.60
C TYR A 854 16.30 -42.76 -22.07
N LYS A 855 15.30 -42.28 -22.83
CA LYS A 855 14.99 -42.75 -24.21
C LYS A 855 14.64 -41.69 -25.26
N SER A 856 14.63 -40.38 -24.95
CA SER A 856 14.28 -39.35 -25.94
C SER A 856 15.50 -38.66 -26.55
N SER A 857 15.64 -38.74 -27.89
CA SER A 857 16.81 -38.31 -28.65
C SER A 857 16.70 -36.93 -29.32
N LEU A 858 15.99 -35.97 -28.70
CA LEU A 858 15.81 -34.62 -29.25
C LEU A 858 15.77 -33.55 -28.14
N PRO A 859 16.48 -32.41 -28.30
CA PRO A 859 16.30 -31.24 -27.43
C PRO A 859 14.95 -30.59 -27.72
N THR A 860 14.18 -30.32 -26.67
CA THR A 860 12.84 -29.73 -26.74
C THR A 860 12.68 -28.66 -25.66
N LYS A 861 11.70 -27.76 -25.84
CA LYS A 861 11.35 -26.70 -24.87
C LYS A 861 10.84 -27.31 -23.56
N ILE A 862 10.57 -26.45 -22.56
CA ILE A 862 10.43 -26.78 -21.13
C ILE A 862 9.78 -28.16 -20.93
N ASN A 863 10.60 -29.14 -20.54
CA ASN A 863 10.12 -30.49 -20.34
C ASN A 863 9.51 -30.64 -18.94
N ILE A 864 8.41 -31.37 -18.86
CA ILE A 864 7.81 -31.83 -17.61
C ILE A 864 8.74 -32.90 -17.01
N TYR A 865 9.12 -32.74 -15.75
CA TYR A 865 10.09 -33.60 -15.05
C TYR A 865 9.43 -34.52 -14.02
N GLY A 866 8.22 -34.19 -13.56
CA GLY A 866 7.46 -35.04 -12.64
C GLY A 866 6.01 -34.59 -12.43
N TYR A 867 5.28 -35.37 -11.66
CA TYR A 867 3.91 -35.10 -11.24
C TYR A 867 3.83 -34.98 -9.72
N ILE A 868 3.05 -34.03 -9.22
CA ILE A 868 2.84 -33.75 -7.80
C ILE A 868 1.46 -34.24 -7.35
N ASP A 869 1.41 -34.85 -6.16
CA ASP A 869 0.16 -35.08 -5.44
C ASP A 869 -0.29 -33.76 -4.80
N ALA A 870 -1.08 -32.97 -5.54
CA ALA A 870 -1.50 -31.64 -5.11
C ALA A 870 -2.37 -31.68 -3.84
N GLU A 871 -3.20 -32.72 -3.65
CA GLU A 871 -4.02 -32.84 -2.45
C GLU A 871 -3.13 -33.05 -1.21
N LYS A 872 -2.13 -33.93 -1.26
CA LYS A 872 -1.16 -34.06 -0.15
C LYS A 872 -0.31 -32.79 0.03
N TYR A 873 0.17 -32.18 -1.05
CA TYR A 873 1.07 -31.03 -0.98
C TYR A 873 0.39 -29.79 -0.38
N ILE A 874 -0.84 -29.48 -0.80
CA ILE A 874 -1.60 -28.34 -0.27
C ILE A 874 -1.96 -28.56 1.21
N ASN A 875 -2.53 -29.72 1.57
CA ASN A 875 -2.85 -30.04 2.98
C ASN A 875 -1.61 -29.98 3.89
N TRP A 876 -0.41 -30.31 3.36
CA TRP A 876 0.84 -30.18 4.09
C TRP A 876 1.30 -28.72 4.23
N LEU A 877 1.27 -27.93 3.14
CA LEU A 877 1.60 -26.50 3.19
C LEU A 877 0.67 -25.73 4.14
N GLU A 878 -0.63 -25.97 4.08
CA GLU A 878 -1.62 -25.35 4.97
C GLU A 878 -1.30 -25.64 6.44
N LYS A 879 -0.91 -26.88 6.76
CA LYS A 879 -0.50 -27.28 8.11
C LYS A 879 0.82 -26.64 8.57
N GLU A 880 1.87 -26.70 7.76
CA GLU A 880 3.21 -26.22 8.18
C GLU A 880 3.33 -24.69 8.17
N LEU A 881 2.58 -24.00 7.30
CA LEU A 881 2.54 -22.54 7.23
C LEU A 881 1.40 -21.91 8.06
N ASN A 882 0.56 -22.72 8.72
CA ASN A 882 -0.68 -22.30 9.39
C ASN A 882 -1.55 -21.41 8.48
N TRP A 883 -1.73 -21.87 7.24
CA TRP A 883 -2.31 -21.17 6.10
C TRP A 883 -3.61 -21.85 5.66
N ASN A 884 -4.55 -21.09 5.08
CA ASN A 884 -5.70 -21.62 4.34
C ASN A 884 -5.58 -21.13 2.90
N SER A 885 -5.36 -22.05 1.97
CA SER A 885 -5.17 -21.76 0.56
C SER A 885 -6.48 -21.44 -0.18
N ASN A 886 -7.61 -21.93 0.34
CA ASN A 886 -8.90 -21.98 -0.36
C ASN A 886 -8.83 -22.65 -1.75
N LEU A 887 -7.80 -23.46 -2.01
CA LEU A 887 -7.64 -24.22 -3.23
C LEU A 887 -8.44 -25.53 -3.19
N SER A 888 -8.91 -25.97 -4.35
CA SER A 888 -9.52 -27.28 -4.54
C SER A 888 -8.73 -28.11 -5.56
N VAL A 889 -8.65 -29.42 -5.34
CA VAL A 889 -7.91 -30.35 -6.21
C VAL A 889 -8.89 -31.24 -6.97
N ASP A 890 -8.68 -31.37 -8.27
CA ASP A 890 -9.40 -32.34 -9.11
C ASP A 890 -8.95 -33.76 -8.77
N LYS A 891 -9.86 -34.61 -8.28
CA LYS A 891 -9.53 -35.97 -7.84
C LYS A 891 -9.28 -36.96 -9.00
N ASP A 892 -9.66 -36.61 -10.22
CA ASP A 892 -9.31 -37.39 -11.42
C ASP A 892 -7.90 -37.03 -11.96
N SER A 893 -7.24 -35.98 -11.43
CA SER A 893 -5.92 -35.52 -11.91
C SER A 893 -4.77 -36.52 -11.79
N TYR A 894 -4.85 -37.48 -10.86
CA TYR A 894 -3.76 -38.41 -10.53
C TYR A 894 -4.07 -39.88 -10.91
N ASN A 895 -5.21 -40.16 -11.55
CA ASN A 895 -5.76 -41.51 -11.72
C ASN A 895 -5.93 -41.97 -13.19
N LYS A 896 -4.85 -41.91 -14.00
CA LYS A 896 -4.49 -42.87 -15.08
C LYS A 896 -3.29 -42.39 -15.93
N SER A 897 -2.14 -43.05 -15.76
CA SER A 897 -1.14 -43.27 -16.82
C SER A 897 -0.29 -44.49 -16.49
#